data_AF-A0A6G2QYT2-F1
#
_entry.id   AF-A0A6G2QYT2-F1
#
_cell.length_a   1.000
_cell.length_b   1.000
_cell.length_c   1.000
_cell.angle_alpha   90.00
_cell.angle_beta   90.00
_cell.angle_gamma   90.00
#
_symmetry.space_group_name_H-M   'P 1'
#
loop_
_entity.id
_entity.type
_entity.pdbx_description
1 polymer ?
#
loop_
_entity_poly.entity_id
_entity_poly.type
_entity_poly.pdbx_seq_one_letter_code
_entity_poly.pdbx_strand_id
1 'polypeptide(L)'
;GTRPRRVDLPTYAFQRQHYWPRFSDASGDVTSAGLDSPDHPLLGASVELAGGDGLVATARWSLRSHPWLADHAVSGTVIVPGTALVESVIRAGDVLGVGSVDDLTLQAPVVLQEHGEVQVQIGIGDADDSGRRPVTVHTRATGPDGDTEDSWTLRAQGTLTAPGNPAVARPEDFTAWPPPGATALAADGFYDLLAGRGYEYGPVFQGVRATWRRGDDVFAEVVLPDQVRGDATRFGIHPALLDAALHAAGLAPGSDDRTLVPFAWSGVSLYATGATALRARISPAGEDTVTVHLTDPDGAPVAVIDALTVREVAAETLDPSARAARDWLFHLDWTPLAPADAPADTSGWAVLGTPDGPVTAPDRTGTPLPALADLTALDTDRLPTAVLLFAGQSTTGTPATVPTDAGQGDDTPAAPDAVLGDVLTTVNDWLADDRTTDIPLVVVTRHAVATGPGDPAHDLPGAAVWGLLRSAQSQHPGRLVLADLDIHDDSWQALPAALTTGEPQLALRQGTAHAPRLTRPRTADTLTAPDGATAWRLDIPVKGSVDQLELVPCPEITDEPAPGHVLIEVRAAGLNFRDVLNTLGMYPGPAVLLGAEAAGVVTATGPGVTGLAPGDRVMGLVTGGFGTHAVADARMLAPVPDGWTFTQAASVPVAFLTAYYGLRDLAGLTAGESVLVHAAAGGVGMAAAQLARHWGAEVYGTAGDHKRRLLRADGWADDHLASSRTLDFEDRFRETSGGRGVDVVLNSLAGDFVDASLRLLAPGGRLVEMGKTDVRDPEQVTRDHPGVALYQAYELREAGEDRIQEMFADLTRLFATGALRPLPTVTWDVHQARDAFRHMAQAKHYGKIVLTVPRAWNPHGTVLITGGTGTLGGILARHLVTRHGMRHLLLTGRRGPDAPGAAALRDELTALGAEVTVAACDAADADQLAATLAAVPAAHPLTAVVHAAGTLDDGALEHLTPDRLRTVLAPKADAARHLHRLTRDLDLADLVLFSAGAGVFGNAGQANYAAA
;
A
#
# COMPACT_ATOMS: atom_id res chain seq x y z
N GLY A 1 -42.60 16.66 76.53
CA GLY A 1 -41.29 17.33 76.34
C GLY A 1 -40.28 16.27 76.01
N THR A 2 -39.68 16.33 74.83
CA THR A 2 -38.23 16.52 74.70
C THR A 2 -37.96 17.43 73.49
N ARG A 3 -37.35 18.60 73.73
CA ARG A 3 -36.97 19.57 72.69
C ARG A 3 -35.78 19.04 71.89
N PRO A 4 -35.66 19.34 70.58
CA PRO A 4 -34.43 19.08 69.83
C PRO A 4 -33.28 19.93 70.40
N ARG A 5 -32.11 19.31 70.60
CA ARG A 5 -30.89 19.95 71.11
C ARG A 5 -29.95 20.25 69.94
N ARG A 6 -29.46 21.49 69.84
CA ARG A 6 -28.35 21.84 68.95
C ARG A 6 -27.05 21.24 69.49
N VAL A 7 -26.27 20.63 68.60
CA VAL A 7 -24.96 20.04 68.88
C VAL A 7 -23.92 20.82 68.10
N ASP A 8 -22.79 21.14 68.74
CA ASP A 8 -21.68 21.82 68.07
C ASP A 8 -20.97 20.86 67.11
N LEU A 9 -20.58 21.37 65.94
CA LEU A 9 -19.73 20.64 64.99
C LEU A 9 -18.31 20.52 65.54
N PRO A 10 -17.59 19.41 65.29
CA PRO A 10 -16.22 19.23 65.78
C PRO A 10 -15.30 20.34 65.27
N THR A 11 -14.55 20.99 66.16
CA THR A 11 -13.60 22.07 65.86
C THR A 11 -12.24 21.57 65.34
N TYR A 12 -12.18 20.39 64.72
CA TYR A 12 -10.92 19.83 64.24
C TYR A 12 -10.63 20.34 62.82
N ALA A 13 -9.49 20.99 62.65
CA ALA A 13 -9.01 21.45 61.35
C ALA A 13 -8.85 20.24 60.41
N PHE A 14 -9.41 20.35 59.20
CA PHE A 14 -9.32 19.34 58.14
C PHE A 14 -7.89 18.80 58.00
N GLN A 15 -7.68 17.60 58.51
CA GLN A 15 -6.54 16.78 58.14
C GLN A 15 -6.78 16.39 56.67
N ARG A 16 -5.99 16.94 55.74
CA ARG A 16 -6.11 16.74 54.28
C ARG A 16 -5.71 15.33 53.81
N GLN A 17 -5.82 14.32 54.67
CA GLN A 17 -5.64 12.93 54.27
C GLN A 17 -7.02 12.32 54.03
N HIS A 18 -7.30 12.05 52.75
CA HIS A 18 -8.49 11.34 52.34
C HIS A 18 -8.34 9.87 52.77
N TYR A 19 -9.06 9.45 53.80
CA TYR A 19 -9.23 8.04 54.15
C TYR A 19 -10.45 7.49 53.41
N TRP A 20 -10.30 7.25 52.11
CA TRP A 20 -11.20 6.32 51.43
C TRP A 20 -10.84 4.91 51.88
N PRO A 21 -11.81 4.05 52.25
CA PRO A 21 -11.53 2.63 52.34
C PRO A 21 -11.00 2.20 50.96
N ARG A 22 -9.74 1.76 50.90
CA ARG A 22 -9.27 0.96 49.76
C ARG A 22 -10.04 -0.34 49.83
N PHE A 23 -11.17 -0.40 49.14
CA PHE A 23 -11.71 -1.68 48.76
C PHE A 23 -10.65 -2.32 47.87
N SER A 24 -9.90 -3.28 48.42
CA SER A 24 -9.36 -4.32 47.56
C SER A 24 -10.59 -4.87 46.84
N ASP A 25 -10.67 -4.75 45.52
CA ASP A 25 -11.58 -5.61 44.77
C ASP A 25 -11.24 -7.02 45.23
N ALA A 26 -12.14 -7.62 46.00
CA ALA A 26 -11.99 -9.00 46.36
C ALA A 26 -12.00 -9.73 45.03
N SER A 27 -10.85 -10.27 44.61
CA SER A 27 -10.81 -11.28 43.58
C SER A 27 -11.81 -12.33 44.03
N GLY A 28 -12.96 -12.42 43.33
CA GLY A 28 -13.84 -13.55 43.52
C GLY A 28 -12.97 -14.80 43.39
N ASP A 29 -13.14 -15.75 44.30
CA ASP A 29 -12.38 -16.99 44.27
C ASP A 29 -12.61 -17.69 42.91
N VAL A 30 -11.69 -17.50 41.97
CA VAL A 30 -11.79 -17.99 40.59
C VAL A 30 -11.77 -19.52 40.53
N THR A 31 -11.34 -20.18 41.60
CA THR A 31 -11.38 -21.64 41.74
C THR A 31 -12.81 -22.17 41.72
N SER A 32 -13.79 -21.37 42.15
CA SER A 32 -15.21 -21.72 42.06
C SER A 32 -15.73 -21.82 40.62
N ALA A 33 -15.02 -21.20 39.66
CA ALA A 33 -15.29 -21.29 38.22
C ALA A 33 -14.45 -22.37 37.50
N GLY A 34 -13.69 -23.18 38.25
CA GLY A 34 -12.81 -24.22 37.70
C GLY A 34 -11.50 -23.68 37.11
N LEU A 35 -11.09 -22.48 37.52
CA LEU A 35 -9.81 -21.86 37.11
C LEU A 35 -8.83 -21.85 38.27
N ASP A 36 -7.54 -22.00 37.98
CA ASP A 36 -6.47 -21.86 38.97
C ASP A 36 -6.07 -20.39 39.16
N SER A 37 -5.55 -20.05 40.33
CA SER A 37 -4.96 -18.74 40.60
C SER A 37 -3.42 -18.82 40.48
N PRO A 38 -2.78 -18.12 39.53
CA PRO A 38 -1.33 -18.13 39.39
C PRO A 38 -0.56 -17.44 40.53
N ASP A 39 -1.24 -16.94 41.57
CA ASP A 39 -0.66 -16.18 42.69
C ASP A 39 0.31 -15.06 42.25
N HIS A 40 -0.02 -14.36 41.16
CA HIS A 40 0.87 -13.37 40.54
C HIS A 40 0.16 -12.02 40.30
N PRO A 41 0.77 -10.87 40.61
CA PRO A 41 0.08 -9.57 40.50
C PRO A 41 -0.38 -9.20 39.09
N LEU A 42 0.26 -9.72 38.04
CA LEU A 42 -0.11 -9.47 36.64
C LEU A 42 -0.94 -10.58 36.00
N LEU A 43 -1.24 -11.67 36.71
CA LEU A 43 -2.07 -12.78 36.19
C LEU A 43 -3.25 -13.05 37.13
N GLY A 44 -4.47 -13.06 36.58
CA GLY A 44 -5.69 -13.24 37.37
C GLY A 44 -6.11 -14.69 37.53
N ALA A 45 -6.07 -15.47 36.45
CA ALA A 45 -6.53 -16.85 36.43
C ALA A 45 -5.79 -17.66 35.34
N SER A 46 -5.71 -18.97 35.51
CA SER A 46 -5.20 -19.89 34.49
C SER A 46 -6.04 -21.16 34.38
N VAL A 47 -5.97 -21.82 33.22
CA VAL A 47 -6.64 -23.09 32.96
C VAL A 47 -5.79 -23.96 32.04
N GLU A 48 -5.59 -25.22 32.43
CA GLU A 48 -4.99 -26.25 31.57
C GLU A 48 -6.03 -26.75 30.55
N LEU A 49 -5.61 -26.91 29.29
CA LEU A 49 -6.51 -27.26 28.19
C LEU A 49 -6.79 -28.77 28.16
N ALA A 50 -8.04 -29.18 28.30
CA ALA A 50 -8.41 -30.61 28.34
C ALA A 50 -8.06 -31.43 27.07
N GLY A 51 -7.80 -30.76 25.94
CA GLY A 51 -7.48 -31.40 24.65
C GLY A 51 -5.99 -31.61 24.37
N GLY A 52 -5.10 -31.17 25.28
CA GLY A 52 -3.64 -31.23 25.14
C GLY A 52 -2.92 -30.95 26.47
N ASP A 53 -1.63 -30.67 26.43
CA ASP A 53 -0.84 -30.31 27.62
C ASP A 53 -0.61 -28.78 27.69
N GLY A 54 -1.47 -27.99 27.05
CA GLY A 54 -1.37 -26.53 26.97
C GLY A 54 -2.01 -25.78 28.13
N LEU A 55 -1.68 -24.49 28.28
CA LEU A 55 -2.19 -23.61 29.33
C LEU A 55 -2.70 -22.29 28.73
N VAL A 56 -3.80 -21.77 29.25
CA VAL A 56 -4.23 -20.39 29.01
C VAL A 56 -4.27 -19.63 30.34
N ALA A 57 -3.48 -18.57 30.46
CA ALA A 57 -3.53 -17.62 31.56
C ALA A 57 -4.20 -16.31 31.11
N THR A 58 -4.96 -15.66 31.99
CA THR A 58 -5.69 -14.42 31.68
C THR A 58 -5.52 -13.37 32.76
N ALA A 59 -5.60 -12.10 32.37
CA ALA A 59 -5.49 -10.96 33.26
C ALA A 59 -6.25 -9.73 32.76
N ARG A 60 -6.37 -8.72 33.63
CA ARG A 60 -6.78 -7.36 33.29
C ARG A 60 -5.73 -6.38 33.82
N TRP A 61 -5.21 -5.53 32.94
CA TRP A 61 -4.26 -4.49 33.27
C TRP A 61 -4.90 -3.11 33.09
N SER A 62 -4.73 -2.24 34.08
CA SER A 62 -5.19 -0.85 34.05
C SER A 62 -4.33 -0.03 35.00
N LEU A 63 -4.29 1.29 34.80
CA LEU A 63 -3.61 2.18 35.75
C LEU A 63 -4.33 2.26 37.11
N ARG A 64 -5.58 1.80 37.19
CA ARG A 64 -6.32 1.67 38.46
C ARG A 64 -5.85 0.47 39.27
N SER A 65 -5.65 -0.68 38.62
CA SER A 65 -5.22 -1.93 39.25
C SER A 65 -3.70 -1.99 39.46
N HIS A 66 -2.93 -1.35 38.58
CA HIS A 66 -1.46 -1.34 38.59
C HIS A 66 -0.94 0.10 38.42
N PRO A 67 -1.11 0.98 39.42
CA PRO A 67 -0.76 2.40 39.28
C PRO A 67 0.70 2.67 38.95
N TRP A 68 1.60 1.77 39.34
CA TRP A 68 3.03 1.90 39.07
C TRP A 68 3.37 1.82 37.58
N LEU A 69 2.51 1.26 36.73
CA LEU A 69 2.72 1.24 35.28
C LEU A 69 2.64 2.63 34.65
N ALA A 70 1.99 3.61 35.32
CA ALA A 70 1.94 5.00 34.86
C ALA A 70 3.32 5.67 34.83
N ASP A 71 4.28 5.15 35.62
CA ASP A 71 5.65 5.65 35.67
C ASP A 71 6.52 5.14 34.50
N HIS A 72 5.96 4.40 33.54
CA HIS A 72 6.68 3.95 32.35
C HIS A 72 6.02 4.51 31.08
N ALA A 73 6.45 5.73 30.72
CA ALA A 73 6.00 6.41 29.52
C ALA A 73 7.15 6.65 28.52
N VAL A 74 6.84 6.56 27.23
CA VAL A 74 7.75 6.85 26.13
C VAL A 74 7.04 7.79 25.16
N SER A 75 7.64 8.94 24.89
CA SER A 75 7.10 10.02 24.06
C SER A 75 5.66 10.41 24.44
N GLY A 76 5.41 10.62 25.74
CA GLY A 76 4.08 10.96 26.27
C GLY A 76 3.05 9.83 26.34
N THR A 77 3.39 8.60 25.92
CA THR A 77 2.47 7.45 25.92
C THR A 77 2.86 6.42 26.99
N VAL A 78 1.92 6.06 27.87
CA VAL A 78 2.12 5.00 28.89
C VAL A 78 2.10 3.63 28.24
N ILE A 79 3.22 2.92 28.31
CA ILE A 79 3.38 1.58 27.73
C ILE A 79 3.74 0.57 28.82
N VAL A 80 3.17 -0.63 28.74
CA VAL A 80 3.60 -1.75 29.57
C VAL A 80 5.02 -2.13 29.15
N PRO A 81 6.00 -2.15 30.08
CA PRO A 81 7.38 -2.47 29.74
C PRO A 81 7.50 -3.91 29.24
N GLY A 82 8.43 -4.17 28.32
CA GLY A 82 8.69 -5.53 27.82
C GLY A 82 9.03 -6.52 28.95
N THR A 83 9.66 -6.03 30.02
CA THR A 83 9.97 -6.81 31.23
C THR A 83 8.73 -7.33 31.95
N ALA A 84 7.60 -6.62 31.91
CA ALA A 84 6.35 -7.10 32.49
C ALA A 84 5.71 -8.22 31.64
N LEU A 85 5.91 -8.18 30.32
CA LEU A 85 5.49 -9.27 29.43
C LEU A 85 6.33 -10.52 29.67
N VAL A 86 7.66 -10.37 29.72
CA VAL A 86 8.61 -11.48 29.98
C VAL A 86 8.31 -12.13 31.33
N GLU A 87 8.17 -11.33 32.40
CA GLU A 87 7.82 -11.82 33.74
C GLU A 87 6.50 -12.59 33.75
N SER A 88 5.47 -12.07 33.08
CA SER A 88 4.15 -12.72 33.01
C SER A 88 4.19 -14.03 32.22
N VAL A 89 4.98 -14.08 31.15
CA VAL A 89 5.19 -15.27 30.31
C VAL A 89 5.96 -16.35 31.09
N ILE A 90 7.04 -15.99 31.78
CA ILE A 90 7.81 -16.90 32.65
C ILE A 90 6.90 -17.50 33.71
N ARG A 91 6.12 -16.66 34.40
CA ARG A 91 5.20 -17.13 35.44
C ARG A 91 4.12 -18.07 34.91
N ALA A 92 3.58 -17.81 33.71
CA ALA A 92 2.64 -18.73 33.08
C ALA A 92 3.33 -20.06 32.71
N GLY A 93 4.58 -20.02 32.23
CA GLY A 93 5.38 -21.21 31.93
C GLY A 93 5.76 -22.04 33.16
N ASP A 94 5.99 -21.40 34.31
CA ASP A 94 6.31 -22.06 35.58
C ASP A 94 5.21 -23.03 36.04
N VAL A 95 3.95 -22.74 35.72
CA VAL A 95 2.81 -23.64 36.02
C VAL A 95 3.01 -25.01 35.36
N LEU A 96 3.61 -25.02 34.16
CA LEU A 96 3.92 -26.22 33.39
C LEU A 96 5.38 -26.70 33.55
N GLY A 97 6.18 -26.04 34.41
CA GLY A 97 7.60 -26.35 34.59
C GLY A 97 8.52 -25.94 33.42
N VAL A 98 8.07 -25.04 32.54
CA VAL A 98 8.82 -24.53 31.37
C VAL A 98 9.02 -23.02 31.42
N GLY A 99 9.33 -22.48 32.60
CA GLY A 99 9.47 -21.03 32.83
C GLY A 99 10.76 -20.38 32.27
N SER A 100 11.43 -20.96 31.29
CA SER A 100 12.56 -20.31 30.60
C SER A 100 12.15 -19.89 29.20
N VAL A 101 12.48 -18.66 28.81
CA VAL A 101 12.21 -18.15 27.46
C VAL A 101 13.38 -18.51 26.56
N ASP A 102 13.14 -19.33 25.54
CA ASP A 102 14.14 -19.60 24.50
C ASP A 102 14.17 -18.44 23.50
N ASP A 103 12.99 -18.03 23.02
CA ASP A 103 12.79 -16.83 22.24
C ASP A 103 11.45 -16.17 22.57
N LEU A 104 11.38 -14.83 22.56
CA LEU A 104 10.13 -14.07 22.65
C LEU A 104 10.28 -12.77 21.85
N THR A 105 9.50 -12.64 20.78
CA THR A 105 9.45 -11.44 19.94
C THR A 105 8.23 -10.60 20.29
N LEU A 106 8.44 -9.31 20.57
CA LEU A 106 7.40 -8.33 20.81
C LEU A 106 6.96 -7.70 19.48
N GLN A 107 5.71 -7.91 19.09
CA GLN A 107 5.17 -7.42 17.82
C GLN A 107 4.71 -5.97 17.90
N ALA A 108 4.12 -5.58 19.04
CA ALA A 108 3.62 -4.23 19.27
C ALA A 108 3.57 -3.92 20.77
N PRO A 109 3.82 -2.66 21.19
CA PRO A 109 3.71 -2.26 22.59
C PRO A 109 2.27 -2.38 23.09
N VAL A 110 2.10 -2.67 24.37
CA VAL A 110 0.80 -2.62 25.05
C VAL A 110 0.63 -1.24 25.67
N VAL A 111 -0.28 -0.44 25.13
CA VAL A 111 -0.56 0.92 25.59
C VAL A 111 -1.67 0.89 26.64
N LEU A 112 -1.48 1.61 27.75
CA LEU A 112 -2.51 1.79 28.77
C LEU A 112 -3.04 3.23 28.73
N GLN A 113 -4.36 3.36 28.61
CA GLN A 113 -5.03 4.66 28.70
C GLN A 113 -5.23 5.07 30.17
N GLU A 114 -5.32 6.39 30.41
CA GLU A 114 -5.60 6.95 31.74
C GLU A 114 -6.91 6.39 32.32
N HIS A 115 -7.92 6.23 31.46
CA HIS A 115 -9.25 5.73 31.80
C HIS A 115 -9.60 4.56 30.86
N GLY A 116 -9.09 3.36 31.16
CA GLY A 116 -9.36 2.16 30.37
C GLY A 116 -8.77 0.90 31.00
N GLU A 117 -9.06 -0.25 30.42
CA GLU A 117 -8.44 -1.53 30.82
C GLU A 117 -8.01 -2.31 29.58
N VAL A 118 -7.06 -3.22 29.77
CA VAL A 118 -6.63 -4.17 28.75
C VAL A 118 -6.82 -5.57 29.30
N GLN A 119 -7.62 -6.38 28.61
CA GLN A 119 -7.69 -7.81 28.84
C GLN A 119 -6.46 -8.47 28.20
N VAL A 120 -5.86 -9.42 28.90
CA VAL A 120 -4.65 -10.12 28.47
C VAL A 120 -4.90 -11.62 28.49
N GLN A 121 -4.44 -12.31 27.45
CA GLN A 121 -4.45 -13.76 27.37
C GLN A 121 -3.05 -14.25 26.96
N ILE A 122 -2.47 -15.15 27.76
CA ILE A 122 -1.21 -15.83 27.48
C ILE A 122 -1.55 -17.29 27.20
N GLY A 123 -1.34 -17.73 25.97
CA GLY A 123 -1.57 -19.12 25.55
C GLY A 123 -0.25 -19.84 25.35
N ILE A 124 -0.06 -20.97 26.04
CA ILE A 124 1.07 -21.89 25.89
C ILE A 124 0.54 -23.17 25.24
N GLY A 125 1.10 -23.52 24.08
CA GLY A 125 0.70 -24.70 23.32
C GLY A 125 1.36 -25.99 23.80
N ASP A 126 1.07 -27.06 23.07
CA ASP A 126 1.68 -28.38 23.28
C ASP A 126 3.18 -28.36 23.03
N ALA A 127 3.90 -29.27 23.69
CA ALA A 127 5.33 -29.43 23.46
C ALA A 127 5.60 -30.08 22.10
N ASP A 128 6.62 -29.60 21.41
CA ASP A 128 7.18 -30.29 20.24
C ASP A 128 8.07 -31.49 20.66
N ASP A 129 8.60 -32.21 19.67
CA ASP A 129 9.48 -33.37 19.88
C ASP A 129 10.75 -33.05 20.69
N SER A 130 11.13 -31.77 20.80
CA SER A 130 12.27 -31.28 21.58
C SER A 130 11.90 -30.79 22.98
N GLY A 131 10.61 -30.84 23.35
CA GLY A 131 10.10 -30.35 24.62
C GLY A 131 9.90 -28.83 24.68
N ARG A 132 10.03 -28.14 23.54
CA ARG A 132 9.81 -26.70 23.41
C ARG A 132 8.33 -26.43 23.23
N ARG A 133 7.80 -25.38 23.87
CA ARG A 133 6.37 -25.03 23.83
C ARG A 133 6.16 -23.64 23.24
N PRO A 134 5.32 -23.48 22.20
CA PRO A 134 5.03 -22.17 21.66
C PRO A 134 4.20 -21.35 22.68
N VAL A 135 4.50 -20.07 22.80
CA VAL A 135 3.75 -19.12 23.64
C VAL A 135 3.29 -17.92 22.82
N THR A 136 2.09 -17.44 23.10
CA THR A 136 1.52 -16.22 22.52
C THR A 136 0.88 -15.34 23.59
N VAL A 137 1.00 -14.02 23.45
CA VAL A 137 0.38 -13.03 24.32
C VAL A 137 -0.55 -12.19 23.48
N HIS A 138 -1.83 -12.21 23.78
CA HIS A 138 -2.87 -11.44 23.12
C HIS A 138 -3.47 -10.42 24.09
N THR A 139 -3.89 -9.29 23.55
CA THR A 139 -4.60 -8.25 24.32
C THR A 139 -5.85 -7.77 23.62
N ARG A 140 -6.80 -7.27 24.38
CA ARG A 140 -8.03 -6.64 23.89
C ARG A 140 -8.38 -5.47 24.80
N ALA A 141 -8.50 -4.26 24.24
CA ALA A 141 -8.73 -3.07 25.04
C ALA A 141 -10.22 -2.83 25.31
N THR A 142 -10.54 -2.27 26.48
CA THR A 142 -11.84 -1.69 26.81
C THR A 142 -11.66 -0.19 26.98
N GLY A 143 -12.40 0.59 26.18
CA GLY A 143 -12.34 2.05 26.21
C GLY A 143 -12.96 2.67 27.47
N PRO A 144 -12.76 3.98 27.69
CA PRO A 144 -13.30 4.71 28.84
C PRO A 144 -14.83 4.64 28.99
N ASP A 145 -15.54 4.49 27.87
CA ASP A 145 -17.00 4.40 27.83
C ASP A 145 -17.52 2.98 28.14
N GLY A 146 -16.62 2.01 28.35
CA GLY A 146 -16.94 0.62 28.68
C GLY A 146 -17.05 -0.33 27.48
N ASP A 147 -16.94 0.19 26.25
CA ASP A 147 -16.95 -0.61 25.04
C ASP A 147 -15.63 -1.38 24.88
N THR A 148 -15.73 -2.71 24.69
CA THR A 148 -14.59 -3.60 24.49
C THR A 148 -14.36 -3.83 23.00
N GLU A 149 -13.11 -3.77 22.54
CA GLU A 149 -12.75 -4.14 21.17
C GLU A 149 -13.24 -5.56 20.83
N ASP A 150 -13.74 -5.78 19.60
CA ASP A 150 -14.24 -7.09 19.19
C ASP A 150 -13.11 -8.12 18.94
N SER A 151 -11.93 -7.66 18.54
CA SER A 151 -10.80 -8.51 18.13
C SER A 151 -9.63 -8.50 19.12
N TRP A 152 -9.00 -9.66 19.31
CA TRP A 152 -7.72 -9.78 20.03
C TRP A 152 -6.54 -9.38 19.15
N THR A 153 -5.59 -8.65 19.74
CA THR A 153 -4.32 -8.26 19.09
C THR A 153 -3.17 -9.08 19.64
N LEU A 154 -2.38 -9.73 18.78
CA LEU A 154 -1.15 -10.40 19.16
C LEU A 154 -0.07 -9.37 19.54
N ARG A 155 0.52 -9.51 20.73
CA ARG A 155 1.51 -8.59 21.30
C ARG A 155 2.89 -9.20 21.39
N ALA A 156 2.96 -10.49 21.70
CA ALA A 156 4.21 -11.22 21.74
C ALA A 156 3.99 -12.67 21.32
N GLN A 157 5.01 -13.27 20.72
CA GLN A 157 5.03 -14.70 20.41
C GLN A 157 6.45 -15.24 20.54
N GLY A 158 6.57 -16.52 20.85
CA GLY A 158 7.87 -17.18 20.95
C GLY A 158 7.79 -18.59 21.49
N THR A 159 8.84 -19.03 22.17
CA THR A 159 8.98 -20.40 22.64
C THR A 159 9.53 -20.48 24.06
N LEU A 160 8.98 -21.41 24.84
CA LEU A 160 9.36 -21.72 26.21
C LEU A 160 10.06 -23.09 26.32
N THR A 161 10.98 -23.20 27.26
CA THR A 161 11.73 -24.41 27.57
C THR A 161 11.81 -24.65 29.08
N ALA A 162 12.18 -25.87 29.47
CA ALA A 162 12.54 -26.16 30.85
C ALA A 162 13.69 -25.26 31.32
N PRO A 163 13.68 -24.79 32.60
CA PRO A 163 14.77 -23.99 33.14
C PRO A 163 16.12 -24.74 33.12
N GLY A 164 17.16 -24.06 32.65
CA GLY A 164 18.53 -24.55 32.73
C GLY A 164 19.12 -24.41 34.14
N ASN A 165 20.31 -25.01 34.37
CA ASN A 165 21.05 -24.78 35.61
C ASN A 165 21.53 -23.32 35.71
N PRO A 166 21.53 -22.69 36.91
CA PRO A 166 22.03 -21.33 37.08
C PRO A 166 23.48 -21.21 36.63
N ALA A 167 23.72 -20.42 35.58
CA ALA A 167 25.05 -20.17 35.05
C ALA A 167 25.18 -18.69 34.67
N VAL A 168 26.04 -17.97 35.38
CA VAL A 168 26.43 -16.61 35.02
C VAL A 168 27.84 -16.64 34.46
N ALA A 169 28.05 -16.14 33.25
CA ALA A 169 29.38 -16.03 32.67
C ALA A 169 30.23 -15.00 33.43
N ARG A 170 31.50 -15.30 33.69
CA ARG A 170 32.44 -14.48 34.48
C ARG A 170 31.84 -14.06 35.85
N PRO A 171 31.48 -15.02 36.73
CA PRO A 171 30.87 -14.70 38.03
C PRO A 171 31.81 -13.89 38.95
N GLU A 172 33.12 -13.95 38.71
CA GLU A 172 34.13 -13.13 39.42
C GLU A 172 33.86 -11.63 39.34
N ASP A 173 33.20 -11.15 38.27
CA ASP A 173 32.85 -9.74 38.07
C ASP A 173 31.84 -9.21 39.12
N PHE A 174 31.12 -10.11 39.79
CA PHE A 174 30.11 -9.77 40.80
C PHE A 174 30.62 -9.92 42.23
N THR A 175 31.81 -10.51 42.43
CA THR A 175 32.38 -10.81 43.76
C THR A 175 33.04 -9.60 44.44
N ALA A 176 33.53 -8.63 43.66
CA ALA A 176 34.08 -7.37 44.15
C ALA A 176 33.40 -6.21 43.42
N TRP A 177 32.83 -5.25 44.17
CA TRP A 177 32.00 -4.18 43.61
C TRP A 177 32.42 -2.78 44.10
N PRO A 178 32.54 -1.77 43.22
CA PRO A 178 32.42 -1.88 41.76
C PRO A 178 33.51 -2.77 41.15
N PRO A 179 33.29 -3.35 39.95
CA PRO A 179 34.24 -4.28 39.35
C PRO A 179 35.63 -3.66 39.22
N PRO A 180 36.71 -4.36 39.61
CA PRO A 180 38.07 -3.84 39.48
C PRO A 180 38.38 -3.41 38.05
N GLY A 181 38.96 -2.20 37.91
CA GLY A 181 39.29 -1.61 36.62
C GLY A 181 38.13 -0.93 35.89
N ALA A 182 36.92 -0.88 36.48
CA ALA A 182 35.81 -0.12 35.94
C ALA A 182 35.88 1.37 36.34
N THR A 183 35.52 2.25 35.40
CA THR A 183 35.46 3.70 35.61
C THR A 183 34.02 4.10 35.88
N ALA A 184 33.77 4.94 36.90
CA ALA A 184 32.43 5.42 37.21
C ALA A 184 31.89 6.32 36.09
N LEU A 185 30.63 6.12 35.71
CA LEU A 185 29.87 7.05 34.88
C LEU A 185 29.07 7.97 35.81
N ALA A 186 28.89 9.23 35.41
CA ALA A 186 28.13 10.18 36.22
C ALA A 186 26.65 9.73 36.30
N ALA A 187 26.17 9.40 37.50
CA ALA A 187 24.77 9.03 37.73
C ALA A 187 23.86 10.28 37.83
N ASP A 188 24.43 11.44 38.14
CA ASP A 188 23.71 12.71 38.21
C ASP A 188 23.21 13.11 36.80
N GLY A 189 21.90 13.35 36.67
CA GLY A 189 21.27 13.68 35.39
C GLY A 189 21.01 12.49 34.46
N PHE A 190 21.22 11.25 34.91
CA PHE A 190 20.99 10.05 34.08
C PHE A 190 19.56 9.97 33.53
N TYR A 191 18.56 10.14 34.38
CA TYR A 191 17.16 10.12 33.95
C TYR A 191 16.74 11.40 33.20
N ASP A 192 17.39 12.54 33.45
CA ASP A 192 17.18 13.76 32.65
C ASP A 192 17.68 13.56 31.21
N LEU A 193 18.80 12.84 31.03
CA LEU A 193 19.33 12.45 29.73
C LEU A 193 18.39 11.49 28.99
N LEU A 194 17.80 10.51 29.69
CA LEU A 194 16.78 9.64 29.11
C LEU A 194 15.50 10.40 28.76
N ALA A 195 15.07 11.36 29.58
CA ALA A 195 13.94 12.25 29.26
C ALA A 195 14.19 13.09 28.01
N GLY A 196 15.41 13.58 27.82
CA GLY A 196 15.82 14.27 26.58
C GLY A 196 15.72 13.40 25.32
N ARG A 197 15.70 12.07 25.47
CA ARG A 197 15.53 11.07 24.41
C ARG A 197 14.09 10.52 24.34
N GLY A 198 13.13 11.16 25.01
CA GLY A 198 11.72 10.76 24.98
C GLY A 198 11.32 9.68 26.00
N TYR A 199 12.19 9.27 26.93
CA TYR A 199 11.81 8.35 28.01
C TYR A 199 11.34 9.11 29.25
N GLU A 200 10.05 9.00 29.58
CA GLU A 200 9.41 9.68 30.71
C GLU A 200 9.23 8.71 31.87
N TYR A 201 10.35 8.26 32.44
CA TYR A 201 10.33 7.34 33.59
C TYR A 201 10.00 8.07 34.89
N GLY A 202 8.90 7.68 35.52
CA GLY A 202 8.48 8.12 36.85
C GLY A 202 9.23 7.39 37.98
N PRO A 203 8.96 7.76 39.25
CA PRO A 203 9.75 7.33 40.40
C PRO A 203 9.92 5.81 40.58
N VAL A 204 8.95 4.99 40.17
CA VAL A 204 9.05 3.52 40.29
C VAL A 204 10.06 2.92 39.31
N PHE A 205 10.26 3.52 38.14
CA PHE A 205 11.23 3.05 37.14
C PHE A 205 12.60 3.70 37.27
N GLN A 206 12.75 4.66 38.20
CA GLN A 206 14.04 5.31 38.48
C GLN A 206 14.91 4.50 39.47
N GLY A 207 15.24 3.26 39.11
CA GLY A 207 15.93 2.30 39.97
C GLY A 207 17.47 2.36 39.94
N VAL A 208 18.08 2.97 38.92
CA VAL A 208 19.55 3.01 38.76
C VAL A 208 20.20 3.89 39.84
N ARG A 209 21.18 3.34 40.56
CA ARG A 209 21.91 4.05 41.64
C ARG A 209 23.30 4.48 41.25
N ALA A 210 24.00 3.62 40.51
CA ALA A 210 25.35 3.90 40.05
C ALA A 210 25.66 3.03 38.84
N THR A 211 26.48 3.56 37.94
CA THR A 211 26.92 2.87 36.72
C THR A 211 28.43 2.99 36.54
N TRP A 212 29.04 1.95 35.98
CA TRP A 212 30.47 1.89 35.70
C TRP A 212 30.70 1.28 34.32
N ARG A 213 31.87 1.56 33.75
CA ARG A 213 32.28 1.04 32.45
C ARG A 213 33.65 0.39 32.51
N ARG A 214 33.80 -0.76 31.86
CA ARG A 214 35.10 -1.43 31.66
C ARG A 214 35.16 -2.00 30.24
N GLY A 215 35.94 -1.35 29.37
CA GLY A 215 35.91 -1.67 27.94
C GLY A 215 34.53 -1.35 27.36
N ASP A 216 33.90 -2.36 26.75
CA ASP A 216 32.55 -2.26 26.20
C ASP A 216 31.46 -2.79 27.15
N ASP A 217 31.85 -3.35 28.30
CA ASP A 217 30.90 -3.78 29.34
C ASP A 217 30.43 -2.57 30.17
N VAL A 218 29.11 -2.49 30.37
CA VAL A 218 28.47 -1.56 31.30
C VAL A 218 28.00 -2.33 32.54
N PHE A 219 28.27 -1.77 33.71
CA PHE A 219 27.87 -2.31 35.00
C PHE A 219 26.92 -1.36 35.69
N ALA A 220 25.88 -1.87 36.33
CA ALA A 220 24.91 -1.05 37.03
C ALA A 220 24.53 -1.65 38.39
N GLU A 221 24.34 -0.77 39.37
CA GLU A 221 23.69 -1.09 40.63
C GLU A 221 22.28 -0.52 40.60
N VAL A 222 21.29 -1.38 40.82
CA VAL A 222 19.87 -1.07 40.65
C VAL A 222 19.13 -1.47 41.89
N VAL A 223 18.24 -0.62 42.37
CA VAL A 223 17.47 -0.86 43.59
C VAL A 223 15.99 -0.58 43.32
N LEU A 224 15.15 -1.54 43.66
CA LEU A 224 13.70 -1.41 43.55
C LEU A 224 13.22 -0.29 44.51
N PRO A 225 12.52 0.74 44.00
CA PRO A 225 12.04 1.85 44.83
C PRO A 225 11.07 1.41 45.95
N ASP A 226 11.08 2.15 47.06
CA ASP A 226 10.33 1.80 48.28
C ASP A 226 8.82 1.66 48.06
N GLN A 227 8.27 2.38 47.07
CA GLN A 227 6.84 2.38 46.74
C GLN A 227 6.30 0.99 46.35
N VAL A 228 7.13 0.16 45.70
CA VAL A 228 6.76 -1.17 45.19
C VAL A 228 7.60 -2.30 45.80
N ARG A 229 8.57 -1.97 46.66
CA ARG A 229 9.45 -2.95 47.32
C ARG A 229 8.70 -4.03 48.09
N GLY A 230 7.54 -3.70 48.67
CA GLY A 230 6.68 -4.64 49.41
C GLY A 230 6.07 -5.75 48.53
N ASP A 231 5.98 -5.55 47.21
CA ASP A 231 5.43 -6.54 46.27
C ASP A 231 6.53 -7.43 45.64
N ALA A 232 7.81 -7.16 45.91
CA ALA A 232 8.93 -7.85 45.25
C ALA A 232 8.81 -9.38 45.30
N THR A 233 8.45 -9.96 46.45
CA THR A 233 8.33 -11.42 46.64
C THR A 233 7.17 -12.07 45.89
N ARG A 234 6.26 -11.27 45.31
CA ARG A 234 5.12 -11.72 44.50
C ARG A 234 5.47 -11.85 43.02
N PHE A 235 6.65 -11.38 42.64
CA PHE A 235 7.24 -11.53 41.33
C PHE A 235 8.44 -12.47 41.41
N GLY A 236 8.70 -13.17 40.31
CA GLY A 236 10.00 -13.74 40.04
C GLY A 236 11.06 -12.64 40.05
N ILE A 237 10.93 -11.66 39.16
CA ILE A 237 11.66 -10.39 39.25
C ILE A 237 10.69 -9.24 39.00
N HIS A 238 10.69 -8.24 39.90
CA HIS A 238 9.78 -7.11 39.73
C HIS A 238 10.09 -6.40 38.38
N PRO A 239 9.10 -6.19 37.49
CA PRO A 239 9.37 -5.65 36.15
C PRO A 239 10.12 -4.31 36.16
N ALA A 240 9.78 -3.40 37.07
CA ALA A 240 10.50 -2.13 37.22
C ALA A 240 11.98 -2.29 37.65
N LEU A 241 12.31 -3.34 38.43
CA LEU A 241 13.70 -3.63 38.81
C LEU A 241 14.48 -4.19 37.62
N LEU A 242 13.89 -5.11 36.87
CA LEU A 242 14.48 -5.65 35.65
C LEU A 242 14.66 -4.54 34.60
N ASP A 243 13.65 -3.71 34.40
CA ASP A 243 13.66 -2.63 33.40
C ASP A 243 14.73 -1.58 33.72
N ALA A 244 14.83 -1.18 34.99
CA ALA A 244 15.87 -0.25 35.42
C ALA A 244 17.30 -0.81 35.21
N ALA A 245 17.50 -2.14 35.25
CA ALA A 245 18.77 -2.74 34.87
C ALA A 245 19.08 -2.58 33.38
N LEU A 246 18.06 -2.56 32.52
CA LEU A 246 18.20 -2.38 31.08
C LEU A 246 18.43 -0.91 30.69
N HIS A 247 18.00 0.06 31.50
CA HIS A 247 18.26 1.49 31.25
C HIS A 247 19.75 1.79 31.10
N ALA A 248 20.61 1.06 31.82
CA ALA A 248 22.06 1.23 31.73
C ALA A 248 22.64 0.83 30.35
N ALA A 249 21.92 0.08 29.52
CA ALA A 249 22.32 -0.21 28.14
C ALA A 249 22.35 1.06 27.27
N GLY A 250 21.52 2.07 27.58
CA GLY A 250 21.50 3.38 26.91
C GLY A 250 22.74 4.26 27.14
N LEU A 251 23.72 3.77 27.90
CA LEU A 251 25.02 4.41 28.14
C LEU A 251 26.15 3.80 27.29
N ALA A 252 25.87 2.78 26.47
CA ALA A 252 26.84 2.21 25.55
C ALA A 252 27.13 3.16 24.37
N PRO A 253 28.37 3.21 23.83
CA PRO A 253 28.72 4.04 22.68
C PRO A 253 27.86 3.73 21.45
N GLY A 254 27.43 4.76 20.70
CA GLY A 254 26.63 4.59 19.48
C GLY A 254 25.11 4.64 19.70
N SER A 255 24.65 4.85 20.95
CA SER A 255 23.25 5.06 21.32
C SER A 255 22.82 6.54 21.34
N ASP A 256 23.60 7.42 20.70
CA ASP A 256 23.30 8.85 20.67
C ASP A 256 22.06 9.11 19.77
N ASP A 257 21.13 9.92 20.28
CA ASP A 257 19.90 10.41 19.62
C ASP A 257 18.75 9.41 19.29
N ARG A 258 18.84 8.11 19.61
CA ARG A 258 17.79 7.12 19.31
C ARG A 258 16.88 6.79 20.52
N THR A 259 15.57 6.63 20.27
CA THR A 259 14.60 6.09 21.26
C THR A 259 14.42 4.58 21.03
N LEU A 260 15.14 3.77 21.79
CA LEU A 260 15.18 2.31 21.67
C LEU A 260 14.23 1.62 22.67
N VAL A 261 13.53 0.58 22.24
CA VAL A 261 12.74 -0.31 23.11
C VAL A 261 13.11 -1.77 22.89
N PRO A 262 12.92 -2.65 23.89
CA PRO A 262 13.05 -4.09 23.71
C PRO A 262 12.17 -4.61 22.56
N PHE A 263 12.75 -5.40 21.66
CA PHE A 263 12.04 -6.01 20.53
C PHE A 263 12.05 -7.54 20.59
N ALA A 264 13.20 -8.17 20.82
CA ALA A 264 13.30 -9.62 20.90
C ALA A 264 14.20 -10.04 22.07
N TRP A 265 13.76 -11.09 22.77
CA TRP A 265 14.45 -11.69 23.90
C TRP A 265 14.81 -13.11 23.54
N SER A 266 16.04 -13.52 23.81
CA SER A 266 16.49 -14.90 23.62
C SER A 266 17.28 -15.37 24.83
N GLY A 267 17.03 -16.62 25.25
CA GLY A 267 17.66 -17.23 26.40
C GLY A 267 17.45 -16.42 27.69
N VAL A 268 16.19 -16.19 28.09
CA VAL A 268 15.87 -15.57 29.38
C VAL A 268 15.60 -16.64 30.42
N SER A 269 16.42 -16.67 31.46
CA SER A 269 16.29 -17.58 32.60
C SER A 269 16.30 -16.80 33.91
N LEU A 270 15.35 -17.11 34.80
CA LEU A 270 15.24 -16.56 36.14
C LEU A 270 15.58 -17.65 37.18
N TYR A 271 16.43 -17.32 38.14
CA TYR A 271 16.97 -18.26 39.14
C TYR A 271 16.59 -17.93 40.58
N ALA A 272 16.15 -16.70 40.86
CA ALA A 272 15.78 -16.24 42.19
C ALA A 272 14.46 -15.46 42.14
N THR A 273 13.71 -15.46 43.25
CA THR A 273 12.47 -14.70 43.40
C THR A 273 12.61 -13.62 44.46
N GLY A 274 11.86 -12.52 44.33
CA GLY A 274 11.83 -11.49 45.38
C GLY A 274 13.04 -10.57 45.48
N ALA A 275 13.87 -10.49 44.45
CA ALA A 275 15.02 -9.57 44.43
C ALA A 275 14.55 -8.11 44.60
N THR A 276 15.24 -7.35 45.45
CA THR A 276 14.97 -5.91 45.70
C THR A 276 16.13 -5.01 45.28
N ALA A 277 17.29 -5.60 44.98
CA ALA A 277 18.47 -4.93 44.45
C ALA A 277 19.20 -5.89 43.51
N LEU A 278 19.82 -5.33 42.47
CA LEU A 278 20.58 -6.07 41.47
C LEU A 278 21.93 -5.41 41.21
N ARG A 279 22.91 -6.25 40.89
CA ARG A 279 24.10 -5.89 40.13
C ARG A 279 23.94 -6.44 38.72
N ALA A 280 24.07 -5.56 37.73
CA ALA A 280 23.95 -5.91 36.33
C ALA A 280 25.29 -5.79 35.63
N ARG A 281 25.57 -6.71 34.70
CA ARG A 281 26.56 -6.54 33.63
C ARG A 281 25.84 -6.64 32.28
N ILE A 282 26.07 -5.64 31.44
CA ILE A 282 25.54 -5.54 30.08
C ILE A 282 26.72 -5.55 29.12
N SER A 283 26.70 -6.48 28.16
CA SER A 283 27.78 -6.69 27.18
C SER A 283 27.21 -6.61 25.77
N PRO A 284 27.86 -5.95 24.81
CA PRO A 284 27.43 -5.97 23.41
C PRO A 284 27.47 -7.37 22.80
N ALA A 285 26.46 -7.71 22.00
CA ALA A 285 26.33 -8.97 21.27
C ALA A 285 25.98 -8.77 19.77
N GLY A 286 25.87 -7.52 19.31
CA GLY A 286 25.53 -7.10 17.94
C GLY A 286 25.40 -5.57 17.87
N GLU A 287 24.99 -5.03 16.72
CA GLU A 287 24.77 -3.57 16.54
C GLU A 287 23.65 -3.03 17.44
N ASP A 288 22.52 -3.74 17.51
CA ASP A 288 21.35 -3.41 18.34
C ASP A 288 21.03 -4.57 19.32
N THR A 289 22.03 -5.35 19.75
CA THR A 289 21.82 -6.53 20.61
C THR A 289 22.80 -6.55 21.79
N VAL A 290 22.29 -6.85 22.99
CA VAL A 290 23.08 -6.96 24.22
C VAL A 290 22.81 -8.25 24.99
N THR A 291 23.81 -8.74 25.72
CA THR A 291 23.68 -9.80 26.72
C THR A 291 23.62 -9.18 28.11
N VAL A 292 22.76 -9.69 28.99
CA VAL A 292 22.58 -9.15 30.35
C VAL A 292 22.71 -10.26 31.40
N HIS A 293 23.55 -10.04 32.40
CA HIS A 293 23.65 -10.91 33.57
C HIS A 293 23.32 -10.13 34.83
N LEU A 294 22.46 -10.71 35.68
CA LEU A 294 21.93 -10.08 36.88
C LEU A 294 22.24 -10.96 38.09
N THR A 295 22.85 -10.37 39.12
CA THR A 295 23.03 -10.99 40.44
C THR A 295 22.41 -10.14 41.53
N ASP A 296 22.20 -10.71 42.71
CA ASP A 296 21.93 -9.94 43.92
C ASP A 296 23.22 -9.22 44.41
N PRO A 297 23.14 -8.38 45.47
CA PRO A 297 24.31 -7.71 46.04
C PRO A 297 25.37 -8.65 46.66
N ASP A 298 24.99 -9.89 46.98
CA ASP A 298 25.88 -10.92 47.52
C ASP A 298 26.56 -11.73 46.39
N GLY A 299 26.17 -11.50 45.13
CA GLY A 299 26.73 -12.13 43.93
C GLY A 299 26.01 -13.42 43.52
N ALA A 300 24.87 -13.75 44.13
CA ALA A 300 24.08 -14.91 43.72
C ALA A 300 23.33 -14.62 42.39
N PRO A 301 23.33 -15.55 41.43
CA PRO A 301 22.60 -15.40 40.17
C PRO A 301 21.11 -15.13 40.38
N VAL A 302 20.60 -14.06 39.77
CA VAL A 302 19.17 -13.73 39.75
C VAL A 302 18.57 -14.04 38.39
N ALA A 303 19.15 -13.53 37.30
CA ALA A 303 18.67 -13.81 35.95
C ALA A 303 19.77 -13.65 34.89
N VAL A 304 19.58 -14.30 33.75
CA VAL A 304 20.41 -14.15 32.55
C VAL A 304 19.51 -13.90 31.35
N ILE A 305 19.96 -13.02 30.47
CA ILE A 305 19.38 -12.75 29.15
C ILE A 305 20.53 -12.92 28.15
N ASP A 306 20.51 -14.02 27.38
CA ASP A 306 21.59 -14.34 26.44
C ASP A 306 21.68 -13.31 25.31
N ALA A 307 20.52 -12.89 24.76
CA ALA A 307 20.44 -11.80 23.80
C ALA A 307 19.15 -11.00 23.95
N LEU A 308 19.29 -9.68 24.02
CA LEU A 308 18.21 -8.70 23.98
C LEU A 308 18.45 -7.79 22.78
N THR A 309 17.61 -7.91 21.76
CA THR A 309 17.60 -7.01 20.60
C THR A 309 16.65 -5.86 20.86
N VAL A 310 17.13 -4.65 20.64
CA VAL A 310 16.36 -3.40 20.76
C VAL A 310 16.04 -2.82 19.38
N ARG A 311 14.98 -2.03 19.29
CA ARG A 311 14.62 -1.31 18.06
C ARG A 311 14.23 0.12 18.37
N GLU A 312 14.48 0.98 17.40
CA GLU A 312 14.04 2.37 17.45
C GLU A 312 12.53 2.49 17.24
N VAL A 313 11.90 3.40 18.00
CA VAL A 313 10.48 3.72 17.90
C VAL A 313 10.31 5.22 17.71
N ALA A 314 9.68 5.62 16.61
CA ALA A 314 9.26 7.00 16.38
C ALA A 314 8.00 7.33 17.19
N ALA A 315 7.93 8.55 17.71
CA ALA A 315 6.82 9.03 18.56
C ALA A 315 5.45 8.90 17.87
N GLU A 316 5.37 9.08 16.54
CA GLU A 316 4.12 8.91 15.79
C GLU A 316 3.60 7.46 15.79
N THR A 317 4.48 6.48 15.93
CA THR A 317 4.12 5.05 15.99
C THR A 317 3.40 4.68 17.29
N LEU A 318 3.59 5.50 18.34
CA LEU A 318 2.99 5.34 19.66
C LEU A 318 1.70 6.17 19.81
N ASP A 319 1.35 7.01 18.82
CA ASP A 319 0.14 7.83 18.84
C ASP A 319 -1.12 6.94 18.74
N PRO A 320 -1.98 6.91 19.78
CA PRO A 320 -3.23 6.14 19.77
C PRO A 320 -4.16 6.54 18.61
N SER A 321 -4.10 7.80 18.16
CA SER A 321 -4.92 8.31 17.05
C SER A 321 -4.41 7.81 15.70
N ALA A 322 -3.09 7.67 15.51
CA ALA A 322 -2.52 7.06 14.32
C ALA A 322 -2.83 5.55 14.25
N ARG A 323 -2.84 4.86 15.40
CA ARG A 323 -3.26 3.45 15.48
C ARG A 323 -4.75 3.30 15.20
N ALA A 324 -5.61 4.10 15.84
CA ALA A 324 -7.05 4.10 15.56
C ALA A 324 -7.34 4.42 14.10
N ALA A 325 -6.62 5.37 13.49
CA ALA A 325 -6.73 5.65 12.07
C ALA A 325 -6.37 4.43 11.20
N ARG A 326 -5.26 3.73 11.50
CA ARG A 326 -4.89 2.47 10.80
C ARG A 326 -5.95 1.39 10.97
N ASP A 327 -6.52 1.24 12.16
CA ASP A 327 -7.56 0.25 12.47
C ASP A 327 -8.89 0.54 11.76
N TRP A 328 -9.11 1.79 11.34
CA TRP A 328 -10.33 2.27 10.67
C TRP A 328 -10.18 2.35 9.14
N LEU A 329 -8.96 2.14 8.61
CA LEU A 329 -8.72 2.08 7.18
C LEU A 329 -9.03 0.69 6.63
N PHE A 330 -9.78 0.68 5.53
CA PHE A 330 -10.11 -0.52 4.78
C PHE A 330 -9.90 -0.27 3.30
N HIS A 331 -9.52 -1.30 2.56
CA HIS A 331 -9.60 -1.30 1.10
C HIS A 331 -10.51 -2.43 0.62
N LEU A 332 -11.00 -2.27 -0.61
CA LEU A 332 -11.74 -3.33 -1.30
C LEU A 332 -10.73 -4.21 -2.05
N ASP A 333 -10.64 -5.47 -1.66
CA ASP A 333 -9.86 -6.50 -2.35
C ASP A 333 -10.77 -7.41 -3.17
N TRP A 334 -10.27 -7.94 -4.29
CA TRP A 334 -11.00 -8.84 -5.16
C TRP A 334 -10.42 -10.23 -5.08
N THR A 335 -11.00 -11.05 -4.20
CA THR A 335 -10.50 -12.39 -3.90
C THR A 335 -10.91 -13.38 -5.00
N PRO A 336 -9.96 -14.14 -5.59
CA PRO A 336 -10.28 -15.19 -6.54
C PRO A 336 -11.16 -16.26 -5.91
N LEU A 337 -12.20 -16.68 -6.62
CA LEU A 337 -13.07 -17.78 -6.23
C LEU A 337 -12.51 -19.09 -6.77
N ALA A 338 -12.71 -20.16 -6.00
CA ALA A 338 -12.39 -21.51 -6.47
C ALA A 338 -13.29 -21.85 -7.68
N PRO A 339 -12.75 -22.51 -8.73
CA PRO A 339 -13.56 -22.95 -9.86
C PRO A 339 -14.67 -23.88 -9.38
N ALA A 340 -15.91 -23.67 -9.84
CA ALA A 340 -16.98 -24.62 -9.57
C ALA A 340 -16.75 -25.90 -10.39
N ASP A 341 -16.90 -27.08 -9.76
CA ASP A 341 -16.64 -28.38 -10.38
C ASP A 341 -17.73 -28.83 -11.38
N ALA A 342 -18.89 -28.18 -11.41
CA ALA A 342 -20.03 -28.57 -12.23
C ALA A 342 -20.22 -27.63 -13.44
N PRO A 343 -20.43 -28.17 -14.66
CA PRO A 343 -20.87 -27.36 -15.80
C PRO A 343 -22.28 -26.83 -15.53
N ALA A 344 -22.43 -25.51 -15.49
CA ALA A 344 -23.72 -24.87 -15.27
C ALA A 344 -24.56 -24.85 -16.55
N ASP A 345 -25.87 -25.12 -16.41
CA ASP A 345 -26.84 -25.18 -17.50
C ASP A 345 -27.36 -23.78 -17.87
N THR A 346 -27.18 -23.41 -19.14
CA THR A 346 -27.59 -22.13 -19.74
C THR A 346 -28.90 -22.22 -20.52
N SER A 347 -29.51 -23.41 -20.65
CA SER A 347 -30.66 -23.68 -21.54
C SER A 347 -31.96 -22.93 -21.16
N GLY A 348 -32.00 -22.32 -19.98
CA GLY A 348 -33.11 -21.52 -19.46
C GLY A 348 -32.82 -20.02 -19.33
N TRP A 349 -31.69 -19.52 -19.84
CA TRP A 349 -31.33 -18.10 -19.71
C TRP A 349 -32.04 -17.22 -20.75
N ALA A 350 -32.28 -15.96 -20.42
CA ALA A 350 -32.80 -14.93 -21.33
C ALA A 350 -32.06 -13.60 -21.15
N VAL A 351 -32.22 -12.68 -22.09
CA VAL A 351 -31.69 -11.31 -22.04
C VAL A 351 -32.86 -10.32 -21.99
N LEU A 352 -32.82 -9.35 -21.09
CA LEU A 352 -33.81 -8.27 -20.98
C LEU A 352 -33.31 -7.01 -21.69
N GLY A 353 -34.19 -6.38 -22.46
CA GLY A 353 -33.91 -5.19 -23.25
C GLY A 353 -33.63 -5.49 -24.73
N THR A 354 -33.09 -4.49 -25.44
CA THR A 354 -32.81 -4.56 -26.89
C THR A 354 -31.30 -4.40 -27.13
N PRO A 355 -30.51 -5.49 -27.02
CA PRO A 355 -29.07 -5.41 -27.28
C PRO A 355 -28.78 -5.05 -28.75
N ASP A 356 -27.63 -4.43 -29.01
CA ASP A 356 -27.19 -3.98 -30.35
C ASP A 356 -26.99 -5.16 -31.34
N GLY A 357 -26.96 -6.40 -30.83
CA GLY A 357 -26.86 -7.63 -31.61
C GLY A 357 -27.28 -8.87 -30.80
N PRO A 358 -27.36 -10.05 -31.45
CA PRO A 358 -27.75 -11.29 -30.78
C PRO A 358 -26.69 -11.70 -29.75
N VAL A 359 -27.12 -11.87 -28.50
CA VAL A 359 -26.27 -12.38 -27.41
C VAL A 359 -26.29 -13.90 -27.42
N THR A 360 -25.13 -14.55 -27.45
CA THR A 360 -25.02 -16.02 -27.47
C THR A 360 -24.76 -16.59 -26.09
N ALA A 361 -25.29 -17.78 -25.82
CA ALA A 361 -25.09 -18.50 -24.57
C ALA A 361 -23.58 -18.69 -24.25
N PRO A 362 -23.18 -18.52 -22.99
CA PRO A 362 -21.79 -18.69 -22.53
C PRO A 362 -21.34 -20.17 -22.41
N ASP A 363 -21.67 -21.00 -23.40
CA ASP A 363 -21.47 -22.46 -23.37
C ASP A 363 -20.64 -22.99 -24.57
N ARG A 364 -20.05 -22.08 -25.35
CA ARG A 364 -19.29 -22.35 -26.60
C ARG A 364 -20.11 -22.93 -27.75
N THR A 365 -21.42 -23.12 -27.59
CA THR A 365 -22.29 -23.63 -28.66
C THR A 365 -22.63 -22.55 -29.70
N GLY A 366 -22.54 -21.28 -29.30
CA GLY A 366 -22.95 -20.14 -30.13
C GLY A 366 -24.46 -19.99 -30.27
N THR A 367 -25.24 -20.69 -29.43
CA THR A 367 -26.71 -20.61 -29.46
C THR A 367 -27.19 -19.24 -28.99
N PRO A 368 -28.00 -18.50 -29.76
CA PRO A 368 -28.56 -17.22 -29.31
C PRO A 368 -29.48 -17.37 -28.10
N LEU A 369 -29.35 -16.48 -27.11
CA LEU A 369 -30.27 -16.38 -25.98
C LEU A 369 -31.58 -15.69 -26.41
N PRO A 370 -32.75 -16.11 -25.89
CA PRO A 370 -34.00 -15.39 -26.07
C PRO A 370 -33.90 -13.96 -25.55
N ALA A 371 -34.33 -12.98 -26.36
CA ALA A 371 -34.41 -11.58 -25.96
C ALA A 371 -35.84 -11.20 -25.59
N LEU A 372 -36.00 -10.63 -24.40
CA LEU A 372 -37.24 -10.09 -23.86
C LEU A 372 -37.17 -8.56 -24.00
N ALA A 373 -38.03 -7.97 -24.84
CA ALA A 373 -38.03 -6.53 -25.02
C ALA A 373 -38.38 -5.78 -23.72
N ASP A 374 -39.30 -6.34 -22.94
CA ASP A 374 -39.73 -5.87 -21.62
C ASP A 374 -40.32 -7.05 -20.81
N LEU A 375 -40.83 -6.78 -19.60
CA LEU A 375 -41.43 -7.80 -18.74
C LEU A 375 -42.76 -8.38 -19.26
N THR A 376 -43.43 -7.73 -20.21
CA THR A 376 -44.66 -8.26 -20.82
C THR A 376 -44.37 -9.47 -21.70
N ALA A 377 -43.13 -9.63 -22.17
CA ALA A 377 -42.67 -10.77 -22.95
C ALA A 377 -42.36 -12.03 -22.11
N LEU A 378 -42.44 -11.96 -20.77
CA LEU A 378 -42.25 -13.12 -19.89
C LEU A 378 -43.40 -14.13 -20.04
N ASP A 379 -43.07 -15.34 -20.50
CA ASP A 379 -43.99 -16.49 -20.60
C ASP A 379 -44.21 -17.13 -19.22
N THR A 380 -45.46 -17.14 -18.75
CA THR A 380 -45.83 -17.72 -17.45
C THR A 380 -45.74 -19.24 -17.42
N ASP A 381 -45.80 -19.91 -18.57
CA ASP A 381 -45.72 -21.37 -18.64
C ASP A 381 -44.27 -21.88 -18.70
N ARG A 382 -43.30 -20.99 -18.99
CA ARG A 382 -41.88 -21.31 -19.09
C ARG A 382 -41.00 -20.13 -18.67
N LEU A 383 -40.89 -19.92 -17.36
CA LEU A 383 -40.04 -18.88 -16.79
C LEU A 383 -38.54 -19.20 -17.00
N PRO A 384 -37.70 -18.18 -17.28
CA PRO A 384 -36.26 -18.35 -17.37
C PRO A 384 -35.63 -18.66 -16.00
N THR A 385 -34.49 -19.34 -16.01
CA THR A 385 -33.72 -19.66 -14.80
C THR A 385 -32.77 -18.52 -14.38
N ALA A 386 -32.42 -17.63 -15.31
CA ALA A 386 -31.70 -16.38 -15.06
C ALA A 386 -31.97 -15.39 -16.20
N VAL A 387 -31.96 -14.09 -15.90
CA VAL A 387 -32.14 -13.04 -16.90
C VAL A 387 -30.95 -12.09 -16.86
N LEU A 388 -30.35 -11.81 -18.02
CA LEU A 388 -29.23 -10.88 -18.16
C LEU A 388 -29.71 -9.48 -18.55
N LEU A 389 -29.20 -8.45 -17.89
CA LEU A 389 -29.37 -7.04 -18.27
C LEU A 389 -27.98 -6.43 -18.48
N PHE A 390 -27.67 -5.98 -19.70
CA PHE A 390 -26.41 -5.31 -19.97
C PHE A 390 -26.51 -3.82 -19.64
N ALA A 391 -25.63 -3.32 -18.79
CA ALA A 391 -25.56 -1.92 -18.37
C ALA A 391 -24.16 -1.35 -18.63
N GLY A 392 -24.07 -0.06 -19.01
CA GLY A 392 -22.79 0.62 -19.28
C GLY A 392 -22.61 1.08 -20.73
N GLN A 393 -21.39 1.48 -21.09
CA GLN A 393 -21.07 1.87 -22.48
C GLN A 393 -21.13 0.65 -23.43
N SER A 394 -21.87 0.81 -24.53
CA SER A 394 -22.22 -0.12 -25.63
C SER A 394 -21.63 -1.55 -25.62
N THR A 395 -22.54 -2.49 -25.83
CA THR A 395 -22.39 -3.97 -25.84
C THR A 395 -21.43 -4.55 -26.89
N THR A 396 -20.82 -3.75 -27.75
CA THR A 396 -19.87 -4.20 -28.77
C THR A 396 -18.45 -4.02 -28.26
N GLY A 397 -17.70 -5.12 -28.05
CA GLY A 397 -16.32 -5.15 -27.56
C GLY A 397 -15.26 -4.49 -28.46
N THR A 398 -15.55 -3.33 -29.03
CA THR A 398 -14.56 -2.40 -29.57
C THR A 398 -14.09 -1.58 -28.37
N PRO A 399 -12.84 -1.70 -27.93
CA PRO A 399 -12.31 -0.79 -26.92
C PRO A 399 -12.52 0.63 -27.45
N ALA A 400 -13.14 1.51 -26.66
CA ALA A 400 -12.94 2.93 -26.87
C ALA A 400 -11.42 3.13 -26.91
N THR A 401 -10.90 3.48 -28.08
CA THR A 401 -9.49 3.84 -28.25
C THR A 401 -9.14 4.80 -27.13
N VAL A 402 -8.04 4.52 -26.43
CA VAL A 402 -7.41 5.46 -25.49
C VAL A 402 -7.52 6.85 -26.10
N PRO A 403 -8.14 7.84 -25.43
CA PRO A 403 -8.42 9.13 -26.03
C PRO A 403 -7.09 9.71 -26.49
N THR A 404 -6.92 9.78 -27.80
CA THR A 404 -5.81 10.51 -28.43
C THR A 404 -6.21 11.98 -28.41
N ASP A 405 -5.39 12.79 -27.75
CA ASP A 405 -5.63 14.19 -27.41
C ASP A 405 -6.09 15.08 -28.58
N ALA A 406 -6.65 16.22 -28.15
CA ALA A 406 -6.62 17.51 -28.85
C ALA A 406 -7.32 17.57 -30.22
N GLY A 407 -8.65 17.47 -30.19
CA GLY A 407 -9.51 17.99 -31.24
C GLY A 407 -10.85 18.38 -30.64
N GLN A 408 -11.31 19.61 -30.88
CA GLN A 408 -12.63 20.10 -30.48
C GLN A 408 -13.72 19.21 -31.11
N GLY A 409 -14.17 18.23 -30.36
CA GLY A 409 -15.29 17.35 -30.66
C GLY A 409 -15.77 16.78 -29.32
N ASP A 410 -17.00 17.12 -28.94
CA ASP A 410 -17.66 16.72 -27.70
C ASP A 410 -18.03 15.23 -27.77
N ASP A 411 -17.04 14.34 -27.70
CA ASP A 411 -17.26 12.91 -27.38
C ASP A 411 -17.14 12.76 -25.85
N THR A 412 -18.09 13.38 -25.16
CA THR A 412 -18.31 13.15 -23.74
C THR A 412 -18.82 11.72 -23.57
N PRO A 413 -18.17 10.85 -22.76
CA PRO A 413 -18.72 9.54 -22.43
C PRO A 413 -20.18 9.70 -21.96
N ALA A 414 -21.09 8.84 -22.42
CA ALA A 414 -22.52 8.96 -22.14
C ALA A 414 -22.75 9.32 -20.65
N ALA A 415 -23.50 10.39 -20.40
CA ALA A 415 -23.73 10.87 -19.05
C ALA A 415 -24.28 9.72 -18.18
N PRO A 416 -23.69 9.43 -17.01
CA PRO A 416 -24.15 8.34 -16.13
C PRO A 416 -25.66 8.36 -15.87
N ASP A 417 -26.26 9.55 -15.90
CA ASP A 417 -27.69 9.78 -15.67
C ASP A 417 -28.62 8.92 -16.55
N ALA A 418 -28.32 8.77 -17.84
CA ALA A 418 -29.20 8.04 -18.75
C ALA A 418 -29.17 6.53 -18.44
N VAL A 419 -27.95 5.98 -18.30
CA VAL A 419 -27.75 4.57 -17.96
C VAL A 419 -28.35 4.25 -16.58
N LEU A 420 -28.15 5.12 -15.59
CA LEU A 420 -28.73 4.96 -14.26
C LEU A 420 -30.26 5.04 -14.28
N GLY A 421 -30.84 5.95 -15.06
CA GLY A 421 -32.29 6.07 -15.20
C GLY A 421 -32.94 4.83 -15.82
N ASP A 422 -32.34 4.29 -16.88
CA ASP A 422 -32.81 3.07 -17.56
C ASP A 422 -32.69 1.83 -16.66
N VAL A 423 -31.55 1.67 -15.99
CA VAL A 423 -31.33 0.57 -15.04
C VAL A 423 -32.27 0.70 -13.84
N LEU A 424 -32.43 1.89 -13.26
CA LEU A 424 -33.35 2.10 -12.14
C LEU A 424 -34.79 1.73 -12.52
N THR A 425 -35.25 2.17 -13.69
CA THR A 425 -36.61 1.86 -14.17
C THR A 425 -36.78 0.36 -14.35
N THR A 426 -35.84 -0.28 -15.05
CA THR A 426 -35.88 -1.72 -15.34
C THR A 426 -35.84 -2.56 -14.06
N VAL A 427 -35.01 -2.17 -13.09
CA VAL A 427 -34.86 -2.89 -11.82
C VAL A 427 -36.08 -2.68 -10.92
N ASN A 428 -36.68 -1.49 -10.88
CA ASN A 428 -37.92 -1.27 -10.15
C ASN A 428 -39.06 -2.10 -10.74
N ASP A 429 -39.21 -2.12 -12.07
CA ASP A 429 -40.21 -2.94 -12.75
C ASP A 429 -39.99 -4.44 -12.46
N TRP A 430 -38.73 -4.90 -12.50
CA TRP A 430 -38.36 -6.28 -12.18
C TRP A 430 -38.74 -6.63 -10.74
N LEU A 431 -38.34 -5.81 -9.78
CA LEU A 431 -38.58 -6.07 -8.35
C LEU A 431 -40.07 -6.04 -7.99
N ALA A 432 -40.88 -5.25 -8.71
CA ALA A 432 -42.32 -5.14 -8.51
C ALA A 432 -43.15 -6.29 -9.13
N ASP A 433 -42.58 -7.08 -10.05
CA ASP A 433 -43.29 -8.20 -10.71
C ASP A 433 -43.10 -9.52 -9.94
N ASP A 434 -44.18 -10.01 -9.33
CA ASP A 434 -44.18 -11.26 -8.54
C ASP A 434 -43.68 -12.48 -9.33
N ARG A 435 -43.79 -12.50 -10.67
CA ARG A 435 -43.32 -13.60 -11.53
C ARG A 435 -41.81 -13.76 -11.51
N THR A 436 -41.08 -12.72 -11.11
CA THR A 436 -39.61 -12.68 -11.10
C THR A 436 -39.01 -12.99 -9.72
N THR A 437 -39.85 -13.33 -8.73
CA THR A 437 -39.42 -13.50 -7.32
C THR A 437 -38.28 -14.50 -7.16
N ASP A 438 -38.34 -15.61 -7.89
CA ASP A 438 -37.34 -16.69 -7.82
C ASP A 438 -36.32 -16.66 -8.97
N ILE A 439 -36.30 -15.58 -9.76
CA ILE A 439 -35.43 -15.44 -10.93
C ILE A 439 -34.39 -14.34 -10.63
N PRO A 440 -33.09 -14.66 -10.65
CA PRO A 440 -32.06 -13.64 -10.50
C PRO A 440 -31.97 -12.78 -11.77
N LEU A 441 -31.98 -11.45 -11.58
CA LEU A 441 -31.56 -10.51 -12.61
C LEU A 441 -30.05 -10.28 -12.48
N VAL A 442 -29.30 -10.76 -13.45
CA VAL A 442 -27.84 -10.59 -13.54
C VAL A 442 -27.57 -9.33 -14.36
N VAL A 443 -27.12 -8.27 -13.68
CA VAL A 443 -26.73 -7.02 -14.33
C VAL A 443 -25.25 -7.11 -14.73
N VAL A 444 -25.01 -7.15 -16.03
CA VAL A 444 -23.71 -7.35 -16.65
C VAL A 444 -23.11 -6.02 -17.06
N THR A 445 -21.94 -5.70 -16.54
CA THR A 445 -21.12 -4.53 -16.93
C THR A 445 -19.81 -4.98 -17.55
N ARG A 446 -19.05 -4.04 -18.15
CA ARG A 446 -17.72 -4.34 -18.71
C ARG A 446 -16.67 -3.37 -18.23
N HIS A 447 -15.64 -3.87 -17.53
CA HIS A 447 -14.60 -3.05 -16.89
C HIS A 447 -15.18 -1.86 -16.09
N ALA A 448 -16.31 -2.05 -15.41
CA ALA A 448 -16.92 -1.06 -14.53
C ALA A 448 -16.26 -1.02 -13.15
N VAL A 449 -15.56 -2.10 -12.77
CA VAL A 449 -14.84 -2.21 -11.50
C VAL A 449 -13.39 -2.59 -11.75
N ALA A 450 -12.50 -2.09 -10.89
CA ALA A 450 -11.10 -2.46 -10.91
C ALA A 450 -10.83 -3.61 -9.95
N THR A 451 -10.27 -4.71 -10.43
CA THR A 451 -9.82 -5.84 -9.59
C THR A 451 -8.41 -5.70 -9.04
N GLY A 452 -7.69 -4.68 -9.50
CA GLY A 452 -6.36 -4.28 -9.02
C GLY A 452 -5.74 -3.24 -9.96
N PRO A 453 -4.52 -2.73 -9.69
CA PRO A 453 -3.92 -1.67 -10.51
C PRO A 453 -3.63 -2.08 -11.97
N GLY A 454 -3.53 -3.39 -12.25
CA GLY A 454 -3.37 -3.93 -13.60
C GLY A 454 -4.68 -4.09 -14.40
N ASP A 455 -5.82 -3.78 -13.80
CA ASP A 455 -7.16 -3.87 -14.37
C ASP A 455 -7.96 -2.62 -13.99
N PRO A 456 -7.63 -1.44 -14.56
CA PRO A 456 -8.33 -0.21 -14.25
C PRO A 456 -9.78 -0.24 -14.76
N ALA A 457 -10.69 0.40 -14.03
CA ALA A 457 -12.05 0.58 -14.48
C ALA A 457 -12.10 1.62 -15.63
N HIS A 458 -12.85 1.30 -16.68
CA HIS A 458 -13.00 2.12 -17.88
C HIS A 458 -14.46 2.57 -18.11
N ASP A 459 -15.44 1.86 -17.55
CA ASP A 459 -16.86 2.16 -17.69
C ASP A 459 -17.41 2.89 -16.46
N LEU A 460 -17.27 4.21 -16.44
CA LEU A 460 -17.77 5.05 -15.32
C LEU A 460 -19.30 4.96 -15.13
N PRO A 461 -20.13 4.97 -16.19
CA PRO A 461 -21.57 4.69 -16.06
C PRO A 461 -21.85 3.33 -15.41
N GLY A 462 -21.15 2.28 -15.84
CA GLY A 462 -21.21 0.97 -15.20
C GLY A 462 -20.81 1.01 -13.73
N ALA A 463 -19.75 1.75 -13.38
CA ALA A 463 -19.31 1.90 -11.99
C ALA A 463 -20.40 2.55 -11.10
N ALA A 464 -21.13 3.53 -11.63
CA ALA A 464 -22.25 4.14 -10.93
C ALA A 464 -23.42 3.16 -10.76
N VAL A 465 -23.71 2.32 -11.77
CA VAL A 465 -24.70 1.24 -11.70
C VAL A 465 -24.37 0.26 -10.57
N TRP A 466 -23.09 -0.08 -10.39
CA TRP A 466 -22.65 -0.89 -9.26
C TRP A 466 -23.02 -0.26 -7.92
N GLY A 467 -22.77 1.04 -7.73
CA GLY A 467 -23.14 1.76 -6.51
C GLY A 467 -24.66 1.75 -6.26
N LEU A 468 -25.46 2.03 -7.30
CA LEU A 468 -26.92 1.97 -7.24
C LEU A 468 -27.41 0.59 -6.78
N LEU A 469 -26.93 -0.47 -7.44
CA LEU A 469 -27.43 -1.83 -7.24
C LEU A 469 -26.90 -2.48 -5.97
N ARG A 470 -25.74 -2.07 -5.44
CA ARG A 470 -25.30 -2.47 -4.09
C ARG A 470 -26.32 -2.10 -3.02
N SER A 471 -26.89 -0.90 -3.11
CA SER A 471 -27.96 -0.47 -2.20
C SER A 471 -29.25 -1.26 -2.41
N ALA A 472 -29.60 -1.55 -3.67
CA ALA A 472 -30.76 -2.38 -4.00
C ALA A 472 -30.61 -3.84 -3.50
N GLN A 473 -29.41 -4.43 -3.57
CA GLN A 473 -29.12 -5.77 -3.07
C GLN A 473 -29.36 -5.90 -1.56
N SER A 474 -29.05 -4.86 -0.79
CA SER A 474 -29.34 -4.83 0.65
C SER A 474 -30.84 -4.78 0.96
N GLN A 475 -31.64 -4.20 0.06
CA GLN A 475 -33.11 -4.14 0.19
C GLN A 475 -33.79 -5.42 -0.33
N HIS A 476 -33.21 -6.07 -1.34
CA HIS A 476 -33.75 -7.25 -2.01
C HIS A 476 -32.70 -8.38 -2.15
N PRO A 477 -32.29 -9.03 -1.05
CA PRO A 477 -31.26 -10.07 -1.09
C PRO A 477 -31.61 -11.23 -2.03
N GLY A 478 -30.65 -11.67 -2.83
CA GLY A 478 -30.79 -12.82 -3.75
C GLY A 478 -31.56 -12.55 -5.05
N ARG A 479 -32.15 -11.35 -5.23
CA ARG A 479 -32.89 -10.99 -6.44
C ARG A 479 -32.01 -10.42 -7.56
N LEU A 480 -30.90 -9.79 -7.20
CA LEU A 480 -30.02 -9.05 -8.11
C LEU A 480 -28.58 -9.56 -7.97
N VAL A 481 -27.91 -9.82 -9.10
CA VAL A 481 -26.49 -10.18 -9.15
C VAL A 481 -25.75 -9.18 -10.04
N LEU A 482 -24.63 -8.64 -9.57
CA LEU A 482 -23.73 -7.80 -10.36
C LEU A 482 -22.60 -8.66 -10.93
N ALA A 483 -22.37 -8.60 -12.24
CA ALA A 483 -21.29 -9.33 -12.90
C ALA A 483 -20.52 -8.41 -13.86
N ASP A 484 -19.27 -8.10 -13.53
CA ASP A 484 -18.41 -7.30 -14.40
C ASP A 484 -17.45 -8.18 -15.20
N LEU A 485 -17.41 -8.00 -16.52
CA LEU A 485 -16.63 -8.83 -17.43
C LEU A 485 -15.53 -8.03 -18.11
N ASP A 486 -14.37 -8.65 -18.29
CA ASP A 486 -13.40 -8.16 -19.27
C ASP A 486 -13.82 -8.52 -20.71
N ILE A 487 -12.95 -8.21 -21.66
CA ILE A 487 -13.14 -8.54 -23.09
C ILE A 487 -12.86 -10.02 -23.42
N HIS A 488 -12.57 -10.88 -22.44
CA HIS A 488 -12.20 -12.27 -22.71
C HIS A 488 -13.43 -13.19 -22.80
N ASP A 489 -13.49 -13.97 -23.89
CA ASP A 489 -14.48 -15.04 -24.02
C ASP A 489 -14.41 -16.06 -22.88
N ASP A 490 -13.22 -16.29 -22.30
CA ASP A 490 -13.05 -17.18 -21.15
C ASP A 490 -13.83 -16.66 -19.93
N SER A 491 -13.86 -15.34 -19.72
CA SER A 491 -14.66 -14.70 -18.66
C SER A 491 -16.15 -14.80 -18.96
N TRP A 492 -16.55 -14.62 -20.21
CA TRP A 492 -17.93 -14.87 -20.63
C TRP A 492 -18.35 -16.31 -20.35
N GLN A 493 -17.51 -17.28 -20.71
CA GLN A 493 -17.75 -18.72 -20.51
C GLN A 493 -17.72 -19.15 -19.04
N ALA A 494 -17.00 -18.43 -18.18
CA ALA A 494 -16.93 -18.72 -16.75
C ALA A 494 -18.14 -18.20 -15.97
N LEU A 495 -18.94 -17.28 -16.54
CA LEU A 495 -20.09 -16.66 -15.88
C LEU A 495 -21.11 -17.67 -15.31
N PRO A 496 -21.54 -18.71 -16.05
CA PRO A 496 -22.49 -19.69 -15.51
C PRO A 496 -21.99 -20.40 -14.25
N ALA A 497 -20.73 -20.83 -14.25
CA ALA A 497 -20.11 -21.48 -13.10
C ALA A 497 -19.99 -20.50 -11.93
N ALA A 498 -19.60 -19.25 -12.18
CA ALA A 498 -19.47 -18.22 -11.16
C ALA A 498 -20.80 -17.91 -10.45
N LEU A 499 -21.94 -17.90 -11.18
CA LEU A 499 -23.26 -17.66 -10.60
C LEU A 499 -23.68 -18.77 -9.62
N THR A 500 -23.19 -20.00 -9.78
CA THR A 500 -23.51 -21.11 -8.86
C THR A 500 -22.88 -20.95 -7.47
N THR A 501 -21.91 -20.04 -7.32
CA THR A 501 -21.29 -19.75 -6.02
C THR A 501 -22.23 -19.02 -5.06
N GLY A 502 -23.29 -18.40 -5.58
CA GLY A 502 -24.24 -17.59 -4.79
C GLY A 502 -23.71 -16.21 -4.39
N GLU A 503 -22.52 -15.81 -4.88
CA GLU A 503 -21.99 -14.48 -4.66
C GLU A 503 -22.86 -13.41 -5.36
N PRO A 504 -23.28 -12.34 -4.65
CA PRO A 504 -24.10 -11.29 -5.23
C PRO A 504 -23.32 -10.36 -6.18
N GLN A 505 -21.99 -10.37 -6.10
CA GLN A 505 -21.12 -9.47 -6.85
C GLN A 505 -19.90 -10.22 -7.35
N LEU A 506 -19.67 -10.16 -8.66
CA LEU A 506 -18.65 -10.92 -9.36
C LEU A 506 -17.87 -10.00 -10.33
N ALA A 507 -16.56 -10.19 -10.40
CA ALA A 507 -15.73 -9.68 -11.49
C ALA A 507 -14.99 -10.85 -12.15
N LEU A 508 -15.19 -11.05 -13.45
CA LEU A 508 -14.56 -12.12 -14.19
C LEU A 508 -13.45 -11.55 -15.07
N ARG A 509 -12.23 -12.04 -14.82
CA ARG A 509 -11.00 -11.63 -15.50
C ARG A 509 -10.26 -12.86 -16.00
N GLN A 510 -10.07 -12.94 -17.32
CA GLN A 510 -9.40 -14.02 -18.01
C GLN A 510 -9.90 -15.41 -17.59
N GLY A 511 -11.22 -15.56 -17.42
CA GLY A 511 -11.86 -16.80 -16.99
C GLY A 511 -11.82 -17.09 -15.48
N THR A 512 -11.18 -16.24 -14.68
CA THR A 512 -11.18 -16.35 -13.21
C THR A 512 -12.25 -15.44 -12.63
N ALA A 513 -13.14 -16.00 -11.81
CA ALA A 513 -14.14 -15.23 -11.07
C ALA A 513 -13.54 -14.69 -9.76
N HIS A 514 -13.83 -13.44 -9.44
CA HIS A 514 -13.43 -12.78 -8.21
C HIS A 514 -14.64 -12.22 -7.50
N ALA A 515 -14.62 -12.18 -6.17
CA ALA A 515 -15.64 -11.53 -5.36
C ALA A 515 -15.02 -10.41 -4.51
N PRO A 516 -15.73 -9.28 -4.32
CA PRO A 516 -15.21 -8.17 -3.55
C PRO A 516 -15.27 -8.49 -2.05
N ARG A 517 -14.21 -8.14 -1.32
CA ARG A 517 -14.07 -8.30 0.12
C ARG A 517 -13.45 -7.05 0.72
N LEU A 518 -13.97 -6.62 1.86
CA LEU A 518 -13.35 -5.53 2.60
C LEU A 518 -12.24 -6.11 3.48
N THR A 519 -11.03 -5.60 3.32
CA THR A 519 -9.85 -6.05 4.07
C THR A 519 -9.14 -4.84 4.67
N ARG A 520 -8.38 -5.07 5.74
CA ARG A 520 -7.50 -4.05 6.32
C ARG A 520 -6.19 -4.02 5.52
N PRO A 521 -5.61 -2.84 5.25
CA PRO A 521 -4.28 -2.74 4.66
C PRO A 521 -3.27 -3.46 5.55
N ARG A 522 -2.52 -4.41 4.99
CA ARG A 522 -1.38 -5.01 5.69
C ARG A 522 -0.18 -4.08 5.53
N THR A 523 0.38 -3.62 6.64
CA THR A 523 1.59 -2.78 6.65
C THR A 523 2.79 -3.44 5.99
N ALA A 524 2.84 -4.78 5.92
CA ALA A 524 3.91 -5.51 5.24
C ALA A 524 3.85 -5.45 3.70
N ASP A 525 2.67 -5.20 3.13
CA ASP A 525 2.45 -5.29 1.69
C ASP A 525 2.78 -3.97 0.96
N THR A 526 2.81 -2.86 1.70
CA THR A 526 3.06 -1.51 1.15
C THR A 526 4.39 -0.99 1.69
N LEU A 527 5.24 -0.47 0.81
CA LEU A 527 6.48 0.18 1.23
C LEU A 527 6.17 1.48 1.96
N THR A 528 6.99 1.82 2.95
CA THR A 528 6.85 3.07 3.71
C THR A 528 8.04 3.96 3.39
N ALA A 529 7.79 5.22 3.03
CA ALA A 529 8.84 6.18 2.82
C ALA A 529 9.54 6.51 4.16
N PRO A 530 10.85 6.77 4.17
CA PRO A 530 11.56 7.12 5.40
C PRO A 530 11.12 8.49 5.91
N ASP A 531 10.74 8.55 7.19
CA ASP A 531 10.27 9.77 7.84
C ASP A 531 11.37 10.84 7.90
N GLY A 532 10.98 12.10 7.64
CA GLY A 532 11.89 13.26 7.70
C GLY A 532 12.95 13.34 6.60
N ALA A 533 13.03 12.35 5.70
CA ALA A 533 13.98 12.37 4.58
C ALA A 533 13.54 13.38 3.50
N THR A 534 14.43 14.31 3.14
CA THR A 534 14.21 15.28 2.05
C THR A 534 14.23 14.61 0.67
N ALA A 535 15.02 13.55 0.52
CA ALA A 535 15.06 12.70 -0.65
C ALA A 535 15.18 11.23 -0.25
N TRP A 536 14.48 10.37 -1.00
CA TRP A 536 14.55 8.92 -0.90
C TRP A 536 14.38 8.27 -2.26
N ARG A 537 14.79 6.99 -2.35
CA ARG A 537 14.61 6.14 -3.54
C ARG A 537 14.25 4.70 -3.14
N LEU A 538 13.67 3.97 -4.07
CA LEU A 538 13.54 2.52 -4.03
C LEU A 538 14.90 1.88 -4.28
N ASP A 539 15.30 1.01 -3.38
CA ASP A 539 16.56 0.27 -3.45
C ASP A 539 16.34 -1.20 -3.06
N ILE A 540 17.38 -2.02 -3.25
CA ILE A 540 17.40 -3.42 -2.83
C ILE A 540 18.68 -3.72 -2.03
N PRO A 541 18.64 -3.57 -0.69
CA PRO A 541 19.79 -3.85 0.16
C PRO A 541 20.28 -5.29 0.04
N VAL A 542 19.35 -6.25 -0.08
CA VAL A 542 19.64 -7.68 -0.21
C VAL A 542 19.02 -8.23 -1.50
N LYS A 543 19.85 -8.61 -2.46
CA LYS A 543 19.39 -9.19 -3.73
C LYS A 543 18.82 -10.60 -3.56
N GLY A 544 17.94 -10.98 -4.47
CA GLY A 544 17.44 -12.35 -4.62
C GLY A 544 15.93 -12.50 -4.48
N SER A 545 15.24 -11.52 -3.86
CA SER A 545 13.78 -11.48 -3.82
C SER A 545 13.25 -10.06 -3.96
N VAL A 546 12.09 -9.92 -4.60
CA VAL A 546 11.32 -8.67 -4.70
C VAL A 546 10.83 -8.20 -3.31
N ASP A 547 10.69 -9.11 -2.35
CA ASP A 547 10.24 -8.77 -0.99
C ASP A 547 11.27 -7.92 -0.23
N GLN A 548 12.52 -7.91 -0.68
CA GLN A 548 13.64 -7.14 -0.10
C GLN A 548 13.74 -5.72 -0.67
N LEU A 549 12.79 -5.30 -1.51
CA LEU A 549 12.69 -3.90 -1.94
C LEU A 549 12.31 -3.01 -0.76
N GLU A 550 12.98 -1.87 -0.63
CA GLU A 550 12.77 -0.89 0.43
C GLU A 550 12.91 0.55 -0.10
N LEU A 551 12.23 1.50 0.53
CA LEU A 551 12.46 2.93 0.28
C LEU A 551 13.53 3.42 1.26
N VAL A 552 14.67 3.88 0.73
CA VAL A 552 15.84 4.27 1.52
C VAL A 552 16.12 5.77 1.40
N PRO A 553 16.57 6.46 2.48
CA PRO A 553 17.00 7.86 2.42
C PRO A 553 18.16 8.07 1.45
N CYS A 554 18.22 9.26 0.83
CA CYS A 554 19.28 9.66 -0.10
C CYS A 554 19.88 11.03 0.29
N PRO A 555 20.58 11.14 1.44
CA PRO A 555 21.17 12.41 1.89
C PRO A 555 22.26 12.95 0.95
N GLU A 556 22.79 12.13 0.05
CA GLU A 556 23.76 12.52 -0.97
C GLU A 556 23.16 13.37 -2.11
N ILE A 557 21.83 13.38 -2.27
CA ILE A 557 21.16 14.23 -3.24
C ILE A 557 21.06 15.64 -2.66
N THR A 558 21.66 16.61 -3.34
CA THR A 558 21.69 18.03 -2.95
C THR A 558 21.16 18.91 -4.06
N ASP A 559 20.75 20.14 -3.72
CA ASP A 559 20.26 21.15 -4.67
C ASP A 559 21.38 21.78 -5.54
N GLU A 560 22.61 21.25 -5.50
CA GLU A 560 23.76 21.73 -6.27
C GLU A 560 24.26 20.62 -7.23
N PRO A 561 23.64 20.47 -8.43
CA PRO A 561 24.07 19.47 -9.39
C PRO A 561 25.50 19.73 -9.90
N ALA A 562 26.20 18.64 -10.23
CA ALA A 562 27.52 18.71 -10.88
C ALA A 562 27.46 19.46 -12.23
N PRO A 563 28.60 19.97 -12.74
CA PRO A 563 28.64 20.59 -14.06
C PRO A 563 28.03 19.70 -15.15
N GLY A 564 27.20 20.30 -16.02
CA GLY A 564 26.46 19.60 -17.07
C GLY A 564 25.26 18.75 -16.60
N HIS A 565 25.01 18.64 -15.30
CA HIS A 565 23.90 17.86 -14.75
C HIS A 565 22.76 18.75 -14.26
N VAL A 566 21.58 18.14 -14.12
CA VAL A 566 20.39 18.77 -13.54
C VAL A 566 19.82 17.88 -12.44
N LEU A 567 19.14 18.50 -11.48
CA LEU A 567 18.32 17.81 -10.49
C LEU A 567 16.87 17.85 -10.95
N ILE A 568 16.21 16.70 -10.91
CA ILE A 568 14.82 16.51 -11.32
C ILE A 568 14.05 16.02 -10.11
N GLU A 569 12.99 16.73 -9.73
CA GLU A 569 11.96 16.19 -8.84
C GLU A 569 11.08 15.26 -9.68
N VAL A 570 11.16 13.96 -9.39
CA VAL A 570 10.52 12.93 -10.22
C VAL A 570 9.02 12.91 -9.93
N ARG A 571 8.23 12.69 -10.99
CA ARG A 571 6.77 12.46 -10.89
C ARG A 571 6.41 11.03 -11.27
N ALA A 572 7.10 10.49 -12.27
CA ALA A 572 6.89 9.14 -12.75
C ALA A 572 8.18 8.54 -13.32
N ALA A 573 8.31 7.22 -13.24
CA ALA A 573 9.48 6.50 -13.73
C ALA A 573 9.10 5.16 -14.38
N GLY A 574 9.72 4.87 -15.50
CA GLY A 574 9.46 3.64 -16.26
C GLY A 574 10.13 2.43 -15.63
N LEU A 575 9.35 1.39 -15.33
CA LEU A 575 9.87 0.10 -14.90
C LEU A 575 10.33 -0.72 -16.12
N ASN A 576 11.53 -1.28 -16.05
CA ASN A 576 12.14 -2.06 -17.11
C ASN A 576 12.49 -3.48 -16.64
N PHE A 577 12.54 -4.42 -17.59
CA PHE A 577 12.88 -5.81 -17.27
C PHE A 577 14.28 -5.93 -16.64
N ARG A 578 15.19 -4.99 -16.95
CA ARG A 578 16.49 -4.84 -16.31
C ARG A 578 16.38 -4.68 -14.79
N ASP A 579 15.43 -3.89 -14.31
CA ASP A 579 15.24 -3.63 -12.88
C ASP A 579 14.83 -4.92 -12.15
N VAL A 580 13.98 -5.75 -12.77
CA VAL A 580 13.59 -7.07 -12.26
C VAL A 580 14.79 -8.02 -12.21
N LEU A 581 15.59 -8.10 -13.29
CA LEU A 581 16.79 -8.95 -13.31
C LEU A 581 17.81 -8.51 -12.24
N ASN A 582 17.99 -7.21 -12.04
CA ASN A 582 18.89 -6.67 -11.04
C ASN A 582 18.43 -7.01 -9.61
N THR A 583 17.12 -6.91 -9.36
CA THR A 583 16.47 -7.24 -8.09
C THR A 583 16.63 -8.73 -7.75
N LEU A 584 16.43 -9.61 -8.73
CA LEU A 584 16.56 -11.06 -8.57
C LEU A 584 18.01 -11.56 -8.60
N GLY A 585 19.01 -10.67 -8.71
CA GLY A 585 20.42 -11.06 -8.78
C GLY A 585 20.81 -11.78 -10.08
N MET A 586 20.00 -11.65 -11.13
CA MET A 586 20.19 -12.30 -12.44
C MET A 586 20.76 -11.36 -13.51
N TYR A 587 20.99 -10.09 -13.19
CA TYR A 587 21.56 -9.13 -14.14
C TYR A 587 23.07 -9.36 -14.32
N PRO A 588 23.58 -9.57 -15.56
CA PRO A 588 25.01 -9.74 -15.80
C PRO A 588 25.74 -8.39 -15.70
N GLY A 589 26.61 -8.23 -14.70
CA GLY A 589 27.41 -7.01 -14.52
C GLY A 589 27.36 -6.46 -13.08
N PRO A 590 27.96 -5.28 -12.84
CA PRO A 590 27.90 -4.63 -11.53
C PRO A 590 26.46 -4.20 -11.21
N ALA A 591 26.14 -4.12 -9.91
CA ALA A 591 24.86 -3.60 -9.46
C ALA A 591 24.68 -2.15 -9.93
N VAL A 592 23.53 -1.86 -10.54
CA VAL A 592 23.14 -0.51 -10.95
C VAL A 592 21.95 -0.08 -10.11
N LEU A 593 21.77 1.23 -9.90
CA LEU A 593 20.57 1.75 -9.26
C LEU A 593 19.32 1.42 -10.10
N LEU A 594 18.21 1.18 -9.40
CA LEU A 594 16.92 0.92 -10.01
C LEU A 594 16.33 2.21 -10.62
N GLY A 595 15.58 2.06 -11.71
CA GLY A 595 14.94 3.20 -12.40
C GLY A 595 15.90 3.90 -13.36
N ALA A 596 15.91 3.41 -14.61
CA ALA A 596 16.77 3.91 -15.69
C ALA A 596 16.23 5.16 -16.40
N GLU A 597 14.96 5.48 -16.18
CA GLU A 597 14.25 6.57 -16.83
C GLU A 597 13.23 7.20 -15.89
N ALA A 598 13.00 8.49 -16.07
CA ALA A 598 12.00 9.23 -15.33
C ALA A 598 11.47 10.40 -16.16
N ALA A 599 10.32 10.90 -15.72
CA ALA A 599 9.79 12.19 -16.08
C ALA A 599 9.46 13.00 -14.82
N GLY A 600 9.74 14.30 -14.87
CA GLY A 600 9.60 15.17 -13.72
C GLY A 600 9.87 16.63 -14.06
N VAL A 601 10.15 17.42 -13.03
CA VAL A 601 10.38 18.86 -13.14
C VAL A 601 11.81 19.17 -12.71
N VAL A 602 12.53 19.95 -13.51
CA VAL A 602 13.87 20.42 -13.14
C VAL A 602 13.75 21.36 -11.93
N THR A 603 14.52 21.10 -10.87
CA THR A 603 14.55 21.96 -9.66
C THR A 603 15.84 22.75 -9.56
N ALA A 604 16.96 22.19 -10.04
CA ALA A 604 18.25 22.87 -10.07
C ALA A 604 19.06 22.48 -11.31
N THR A 605 19.96 23.38 -11.73
CA THR A 605 20.85 23.15 -12.88
C THR A 605 22.29 23.38 -12.45
N GLY A 606 23.17 22.46 -12.86
CA GLY A 606 24.59 22.56 -12.61
C GLY A 606 25.28 23.53 -13.59
N PRO A 607 26.52 23.96 -13.29
CA PRO A 607 27.28 24.86 -14.16
C PRO A 607 27.40 24.32 -15.59
N GLY A 608 27.21 25.19 -16.59
CA GLY A 608 27.37 24.85 -18.01
C GLY A 608 26.10 24.32 -18.69
N VAL A 609 25.02 24.07 -17.96
CA VAL A 609 23.71 23.77 -18.54
C VAL A 609 23.06 25.07 -19.02
N THR A 610 22.66 25.12 -20.29
CA THR A 610 22.06 26.32 -20.91
C THR A 610 20.71 26.06 -21.59
N GLY A 611 20.38 24.81 -21.88
CA GLY A 611 19.15 24.41 -22.59
C GLY A 611 17.98 24.01 -21.68
N LEU A 612 18.18 24.00 -20.36
CA LEU A 612 17.18 23.65 -19.35
C LEU A 612 17.26 24.63 -18.19
N ALA A 613 16.12 24.91 -17.55
CA ALA A 613 15.98 25.77 -16.39
C ALA A 613 15.05 25.15 -15.33
N PRO A 614 15.15 25.57 -14.05
CA PRO A 614 14.19 25.18 -13.03
C PRO A 614 12.75 25.50 -13.44
N GLY A 615 11.85 24.53 -13.26
CA GLY A 615 10.45 24.58 -13.71
C GLY A 615 10.19 23.85 -15.03
N ASP A 616 11.23 23.53 -15.81
CA ASP A 616 11.06 22.79 -17.07
C ASP A 616 10.59 21.36 -16.81
N ARG A 617 9.59 20.92 -17.60
CA ARG A 617 9.10 19.54 -17.60
C ARG A 617 9.98 18.70 -18.51
N VAL A 618 10.64 17.69 -17.96
CA VAL A 618 11.60 16.86 -18.69
C VAL A 618 11.29 15.38 -18.56
N MET A 619 11.67 14.62 -19.58
CA MET A 619 11.76 13.15 -19.55
C MET A 619 13.13 12.72 -20.07
N GLY A 620 13.62 11.58 -19.60
CA GLY A 620 14.85 11.04 -20.16
C GLY A 620 15.46 9.92 -19.34
N LEU A 621 16.73 9.67 -19.62
CA LEU A 621 17.51 8.65 -18.94
C LEU A 621 18.13 9.26 -17.68
N VAL A 622 17.84 8.65 -16.53
CA VAL A 622 18.27 9.15 -15.22
C VAL A 622 18.96 8.05 -14.42
N THR A 623 19.59 8.45 -13.32
CA THR A 623 20.15 7.51 -12.35
C THR A 623 19.30 7.53 -11.08
N GLY A 624 18.70 6.39 -10.71
CA GLY A 624 17.88 6.29 -9.50
C GLY A 624 16.45 6.82 -9.67
N GLY A 625 15.82 6.62 -10.83
CA GLY A 625 14.52 7.23 -11.16
C GLY A 625 13.35 6.80 -10.26
N PHE A 626 13.46 5.69 -9.52
CA PHE A 626 12.43 5.28 -8.57
C PHE A 626 12.56 5.99 -7.22
N GLY A 627 12.63 7.31 -7.22
CA GLY A 627 12.75 8.11 -6.00
C GLY A 627 12.18 9.50 -6.19
N THR A 628 12.10 10.27 -5.10
CA THR A 628 11.64 11.67 -5.11
C THR A 628 12.45 12.57 -6.05
N HIS A 629 13.75 12.27 -6.18
CA HIS A 629 14.68 13.06 -6.97
C HIS A 629 15.60 12.15 -7.78
N ALA A 630 15.99 12.62 -8.96
CA ALA A 630 16.99 11.98 -9.78
C ALA A 630 17.95 13.01 -10.39
N VAL A 631 19.20 12.60 -10.56
CA VAL A 631 20.24 13.41 -11.22
C VAL A 631 20.48 12.85 -12.62
N ALA A 632 20.61 13.75 -13.60
CA ALA A 632 20.87 13.38 -14.99
C ALA A 632 21.78 14.39 -15.68
N ASP A 633 22.60 13.92 -16.63
CA ASP A 633 23.28 14.77 -17.61
C ASP A 633 22.23 15.45 -18.50
N ALA A 634 22.36 16.75 -18.72
CA ALA A 634 21.37 17.53 -19.48
C ALA A 634 21.16 17.03 -20.92
N ARG A 635 22.15 16.37 -21.53
CA ARG A 635 22.06 15.78 -22.88
C ARG A 635 21.19 14.52 -22.93
N MET A 636 20.95 13.90 -21.78
CA MET A 636 20.18 12.66 -21.63
C MET A 636 18.69 12.93 -21.41
N LEU A 637 18.26 14.18 -21.57
CA LEU A 637 16.91 14.65 -21.31
C LEU A 637 16.31 15.31 -22.54
N ALA A 638 14.98 15.24 -22.63
CA ALA A 638 14.16 15.94 -23.60
C ALA A 638 13.01 16.65 -22.87
N PRO A 639 12.50 17.78 -23.41
CA PRO A 639 11.30 18.40 -22.89
C PRO A 639 10.10 17.46 -23.04
N VAL A 640 9.21 17.45 -22.05
CA VAL A 640 7.92 16.75 -22.15
C VAL A 640 7.03 17.54 -23.11
N PRO A 641 6.46 16.90 -24.15
CA PRO A 641 5.53 17.57 -25.06
C PRO A 641 4.30 18.13 -24.34
N ASP A 642 3.73 19.22 -24.88
CA ASP A 642 2.50 19.80 -24.36
C ASP A 642 1.34 18.79 -24.37
N GLY A 643 0.50 18.83 -23.34
CA GLY A 643 -0.64 17.92 -23.15
C GLY A 643 -0.29 16.52 -22.62
N TRP A 644 0.99 16.13 -22.59
CA TRP A 644 1.38 14.84 -22.05
C TRP A 644 1.36 14.83 -20.53
N THR A 645 0.91 13.72 -19.96
CA THR A 645 1.11 13.41 -18.53
C THR A 645 2.56 12.97 -18.28
N PHE A 646 3.04 13.11 -17.03
CA PHE A 646 4.36 12.58 -16.65
C PHE A 646 4.44 11.06 -16.81
N THR A 647 3.33 10.35 -16.60
CA THR A 647 3.25 8.90 -16.84
C THR A 647 3.51 8.53 -18.29
N GLN A 648 2.85 9.22 -19.24
CA GLN A 648 3.10 9.02 -20.66
C GLN A 648 4.56 9.33 -21.01
N ALA A 649 5.08 10.45 -20.49
CA ALA A 649 6.46 10.86 -20.72
C ALA A 649 7.48 9.84 -20.18
N ALA A 650 7.28 9.31 -18.96
CA ALA A 650 8.15 8.29 -18.36
C ALA A 650 8.12 6.94 -19.08
N SER A 651 7.14 6.71 -19.97
CA SER A 651 7.02 5.47 -20.75
C SER A 651 7.93 5.42 -21.98
N VAL A 652 8.46 6.57 -22.41
CA VAL A 652 9.10 6.75 -23.72
C VAL A 652 10.62 6.50 -23.74
N PRO A 653 11.43 7.09 -22.84
CA PRO A 653 12.89 7.18 -22.99
C PRO A 653 13.59 5.87 -23.36
N VAL A 654 13.57 4.86 -22.49
CA VAL A 654 14.30 3.61 -22.71
C VAL A 654 13.68 2.83 -23.87
N ALA A 655 12.36 2.79 -23.97
CA ALA A 655 11.67 2.00 -24.99
C ALA A 655 11.99 2.48 -26.41
N PHE A 656 11.81 3.77 -26.67
CA PHE A 656 12.02 4.36 -27.99
C PHE A 656 13.49 4.52 -28.34
N LEU A 657 14.35 4.92 -27.40
CA LEU A 657 15.78 5.04 -27.68
C LEU A 657 16.42 3.67 -27.95
N THR A 658 16.05 2.63 -27.19
CA THR A 658 16.56 1.27 -27.43
C THR A 658 16.13 0.78 -28.82
N ALA A 659 14.86 0.95 -29.18
CA ALA A 659 14.35 0.58 -30.49
C ALA A 659 14.98 1.40 -31.62
N TYR A 660 15.13 2.71 -31.44
CA TYR A 660 15.76 3.59 -32.42
C TYR A 660 17.20 3.17 -32.66
N TYR A 661 18.00 3.07 -31.60
CA TYR A 661 19.41 2.71 -31.72
C TYR A 661 19.60 1.32 -32.36
N GLY A 662 18.85 0.31 -31.90
CA GLY A 662 18.94 -1.05 -32.43
C GLY A 662 18.55 -1.14 -33.91
N LEU A 663 17.42 -0.54 -34.30
CA LEU A 663 16.91 -0.66 -35.67
C LEU A 663 17.59 0.30 -36.65
N ARG A 664 17.83 1.55 -36.26
CA ARG A 664 18.31 2.58 -37.17
C ARG A 664 19.83 2.65 -37.22
N ASP A 665 20.48 2.69 -36.06
CA ASP A 665 21.92 2.94 -35.99
C ASP A 665 22.70 1.64 -36.19
N LEU A 666 22.26 0.54 -35.55
CA LEU A 666 22.97 -0.74 -35.61
C LEU A 666 22.53 -1.61 -36.80
N ALA A 667 21.23 -1.87 -36.95
CA ALA A 667 20.73 -2.69 -38.05
C ALA A 667 20.61 -1.94 -39.40
N GLY A 668 20.64 -0.61 -39.38
CA GLY A 668 20.53 0.20 -40.59
C GLY A 668 19.22 -0.02 -41.35
N LEU A 669 18.09 -0.20 -40.64
CA LEU A 669 16.78 -0.50 -41.23
C LEU A 669 16.34 0.62 -42.20
N THR A 670 15.94 0.22 -43.40
CA THR A 670 15.49 1.09 -44.49
C THR A 670 14.09 0.75 -44.99
N ALA A 671 13.48 1.68 -45.73
CA ALA A 671 12.16 1.49 -46.31
C ALA A 671 12.14 0.30 -47.28
N GLY A 672 11.11 -0.55 -47.16
CA GLY A 672 10.93 -1.75 -47.98
C GLY A 672 11.60 -3.02 -47.43
N GLU A 673 12.39 -2.93 -46.36
CA GLU A 673 12.90 -4.10 -45.63
C GLU A 673 11.84 -4.65 -44.65
N SER A 674 11.98 -5.90 -44.24
CA SER A 674 11.15 -6.52 -43.20
C SER A 674 11.88 -6.70 -41.87
N VAL A 675 11.16 -6.51 -40.77
CA VAL A 675 11.69 -6.68 -39.41
C VAL A 675 10.80 -7.60 -38.58
N LEU A 676 11.42 -8.55 -37.90
CA LEU A 676 10.79 -9.32 -36.82
C LEU A 676 11.09 -8.68 -35.47
N VAL A 677 10.03 -8.34 -34.74
CA VAL A 677 10.09 -7.81 -33.38
C VAL A 677 9.58 -8.87 -32.41
N HIS A 678 10.49 -9.43 -31.61
CA HIS A 678 10.08 -10.30 -30.52
C HIS A 678 9.47 -9.53 -29.35
N ALA A 679 8.55 -10.18 -28.63
CA ALA A 679 7.79 -9.57 -27.54
C ALA A 679 7.10 -8.24 -27.96
N ALA A 680 6.44 -8.23 -29.12
CA ALA A 680 5.89 -7.05 -29.78
C ALA A 680 4.88 -6.25 -28.94
N ALA A 681 4.28 -6.86 -27.92
CA ALA A 681 3.35 -6.22 -26.99
C ALA A 681 4.00 -5.61 -25.72
N GLY A 682 5.32 -5.72 -25.57
CA GLY A 682 6.08 -5.02 -24.53
C GLY A 682 6.52 -3.63 -24.99
N GLY A 683 7.02 -2.81 -24.06
CA GLY A 683 7.32 -1.41 -24.35
C GLY A 683 8.30 -1.18 -25.52
N VAL A 684 9.45 -1.86 -25.53
CA VAL A 684 10.42 -1.75 -26.63
C VAL A 684 9.85 -2.32 -27.93
N GLY A 685 9.10 -3.44 -27.86
CA GLY A 685 8.51 -4.07 -29.03
C GLY A 685 7.49 -3.18 -29.74
N MET A 686 6.63 -2.51 -28.96
CA MET A 686 5.68 -1.54 -29.49
C MET A 686 6.36 -0.31 -30.09
N ALA A 687 7.37 0.23 -29.41
CA ALA A 687 8.16 1.36 -29.92
C ALA A 687 8.86 1.01 -31.25
N ALA A 688 9.47 -0.18 -31.31
CA ALA A 688 10.11 -0.73 -32.50
C ALA A 688 9.14 -0.89 -33.67
N ALA A 689 7.94 -1.42 -33.43
CA ALA A 689 6.92 -1.56 -34.46
C ALA A 689 6.45 -0.19 -35.01
N GLN A 690 6.27 0.81 -34.14
CA GLN A 690 5.91 2.17 -34.58
C GLN A 690 7.02 2.81 -35.43
N LEU A 691 8.27 2.75 -34.97
CA LEU A 691 9.43 3.29 -35.68
C LEU A 691 9.64 2.59 -37.03
N ALA A 692 9.59 1.26 -37.06
CA ALA A 692 9.74 0.48 -38.28
C ALA A 692 8.66 0.81 -39.32
N ARG A 693 7.38 0.90 -38.91
CA ARG A 693 6.27 1.32 -39.79
C ARG A 693 6.47 2.74 -40.30
N HIS A 694 6.90 3.67 -39.43
CA HIS A 694 7.19 5.04 -39.82
C HIS A 694 8.29 5.12 -40.89
N TRP A 695 9.32 4.28 -40.78
CA TRP A 695 10.39 4.18 -41.78
C TRP A 695 10.03 3.34 -43.01
N GLY A 696 8.81 2.82 -43.10
CA GLY A 696 8.31 2.08 -44.26
C GLY A 696 8.79 0.62 -44.32
N ALA A 697 9.13 0.02 -43.18
CA ALA A 697 9.44 -1.40 -43.08
C ALA A 697 8.19 -2.25 -42.84
N GLU A 698 8.21 -3.49 -43.35
CA GLU A 698 7.21 -4.51 -43.06
C GLU A 698 7.48 -5.13 -41.69
N VAL A 699 6.47 -5.26 -40.82
CA VAL A 699 6.68 -5.65 -39.42
C VAL A 699 6.01 -6.98 -39.10
N TYR A 700 6.82 -7.93 -38.64
CA TYR A 700 6.41 -9.20 -38.06
C TYR A 700 6.58 -9.15 -36.54
N GLY A 701 5.71 -9.81 -35.79
CA GLY A 701 5.72 -9.70 -34.33
C GLY A 701 5.40 -11.01 -33.62
N THR A 702 6.12 -11.30 -32.53
CA THR A 702 5.72 -12.39 -31.62
C THR A 702 5.16 -11.87 -30.30
N ALA A 703 4.10 -12.51 -29.80
CA ALA A 703 3.56 -12.26 -28.47
C ALA A 703 2.81 -13.49 -27.94
N GLY A 704 2.56 -13.54 -26.62
CA GLY A 704 1.69 -14.55 -26.02
C GLY A 704 0.23 -14.40 -26.45
N ASP A 705 -0.56 -15.46 -26.33
CA ASP A 705 -1.90 -15.57 -26.94
C ASP A 705 -2.85 -14.41 -26.59
N HIS A 706 -2.92 -14.05 -25.32
CA HIS A 706 -3.71 -12.90 -24.86
C HIS A 706 -3.26 -11.60 -25.54
N LYS A 707 -1.96 -11.32 -25.55
CA LYS A 707 -1.41 -10.08 -26.10
C LYS A 707 -1.57 -9.99 -27.61
N ARG A 708 -1.59 -11.11 -28.33
CA ARG A 708 -1.88 -11.12 -29.78
C ARG A 708 -3.29 -10.62 -30.08
N ARG A 709 -4.29 -10.89 -29.22
CA ARG A 709 -5.65 -10.32 -29.39
C ARG A 709 -5.63 -8.80 -29.31
N LEU A 710 -4.91 -8.25 -28.32
CA LEU A 710 -4.75 -6.79 -28.17
C LEU A 710 -4.02 -6.18 -29.38
N LEU A 711 -2.94 -6.81 -29.84
CA LEU A 711 -2.22 -6.35 -31.04
C LEU A 711 -3.11 -6.37 -32.30
N ARG A 712 -3.99 -7.36 -32.46
CA ARG A 712 -4.96 -7.38 -33.58
C ARG A 712 -5.96 -6.23 -33.49
N ALA A 713 -6.45 -5.92 -32.29
CA ALA A 713 -7.31 -4.75 -32.06
C ALA A 713 -6.56 -3.44 -32.41
N ASP A 714 -5.25 -3.40 -32.17
CA ASP A 714 -4.36 -2.31 -32.59
C ASP A 714 -3.94 -2.37 -34.08
N GLY A 715 -4.63 -3.18 -34.89
CA GLY A 715 -4.51 -3.20 -36.35
C GLY A 715 -3.40 -4.10 -36.91
N TRP A 716 -2.82 -5.00 -36.12
CA TRP A 716 -1.89 -6.01 -36.65
C TRP A 716 -2.62 -7.09 -37.46
N ALA A 717 -2.08 -7.42 -38.63
CA ALA A 717 -2.57 -8.53 -39.45
C ALA A 717 -2.25 -9.88 -38.78
N ASP A 718 -3.18 -10.84 -38.85
CA ASP A 718 -3.01 -12.13 -38.17
C ASP A 718 -1.80 -12.90 -38.69
N ASP A 719 -1.62 -12.95 -40.01
CA ASP A 719 -0.50 -13.61 -40.68
C ASP A 719 0.88 -13.04 -40.30
N HIS A 720 0.94 -11.80 -39.81
CA HIS A 720 2.15 -11.13 -39.31
C HIS A 720 2.36 -11.28 -37.80
N LEU A 721 1.51 -12.05 -37.12
CA LEU A 721 1.61 -12.35 -35.69
C LEU A 721 1.81 -13.83 -35.42
N ALA A 722 2.72 -14.16 -34.50
CA ALA A 722 2.97 -15.53 -34.07
C ALA A 722 3.20 -15.63 -32.55
N SER A 723 3.16 -16.86 -32.04
CA SER A 723 3.43 -17.12 -30.63
C SER A 723 4.87 -16.78 -30.25
N SER A 724 5.05 -16.11 -29.13
CA SER A 724 6.38 -15.93 -28.50
C SER A 724 6.74 -17.06 -27.54
N ARG A 725 5.90 -18.12 -27.45
CA ARG A 725 6.08 -19.26 -26.54
C ARG A 725 6.39 -20.56 -27.27
N THR A 726 6.27 -20.57 -28.60
CA THR A 726 6.56 -21.73 -29.45
C THR A 726 7.48 -21.29 -30.59
N LEU A 727 8.14 -22.25 -31.24
CA LEU A 727 9.04 -21.96 -32.38
C LEU A 727 8.29 -21.84 -33.72
N ASP A 728 6.96 -22.02 -33.73
CA ASP A 728 6.12 -22.01 -34.95
C ASP A 728 6.16 -20.68 -35.72
N PHE A 729 6.65 -19.60 -35.09
CA PHE A 729 6.86 -18.34 -35.78
C PHE A 729 7.87 -18.46 -36.93
N GLU A 730 8.84 -19.38 -36.82
CA GLU A 730 9.85 -19.61 -37.85
C GLU A 730 9.17 -20.03 -39.17
N ASP A 731 8.37 -21.09 -39.14
CA ASP A 731 7.70 -21.61 -40.33
C ASP A 731 6.60 -20.67 -40.82
N ARG A 732 5.80 -20.11 -39.90
CA ARG A 732 4.73 -19.18 -40.24
C ARG A 732 5.24 -17.95 -40.99
N PHE A 733 6.26 -17.27 -40.47
CA PHE A 733 6.79 -16.07 -41.11
C PHE A 733 7.61 -16.39 -42.36
N ARG A 734 8.22 -17.58 -42.45
CA ARG A 734 8.81 -18.06 -43.69
C ARG A 734 7.75 -18.28 -44.76
N GLU A 735 6.58 -18.81 -44.42
CA GLU A 735 5.45 -18.93 -45.35
C GLU A 735 4.91 -17.56 -45.78
N THR A 736 4.62 -16.67 -44.82
CA THR A 736 4.08 -15.32 -45.10
C THR A 736 5.02 -14.48 -45.97
N SER A 737 6.34 -14.61 -45.77
CA SER A 737 7.36 -13.93 -46.58
C SER A 737 7.66 -14.60 -47.94
N GLY A 738 6.88 -15.62 -48.34
CA GLY A 738 7.09 -16.33 -49.61
C GLY A 738 8.39 -17.14 -49.65
N GLY A 739 8.86 -17.63 -48.51
CA GLY A 739 10.08 -18.41 -48.34
C GLY A 739 11.35 -17.59 -48.13
N ARG A 740 11.27 -16.26 -48.13
CA ARG A 740 12.44 -15.38 -48.08
C ARG A 740 13.01 -15.23 -46.66
N GLY A 741 12.16 -15.20 -45.64
CA GLY A 741 12.54 -14.80 -44.29
C GLY A 741 12.46 -13.28 -44.07
N VAL A 742 13.12 -12.80 -43.01
CA VAL A 742 13.13 -11.37 -42.62
C VAL A 742 14.51 -10.73 -42.72
N ASP A 743 14.56 -9.42 -42.98
CA ASP A 743 15.85 -8.70 -43.16
C ASP A 743 16.52 -8.35 -41.83
N VAL A 744 15.71 -8.01 -40.83
CA VAL A 744 16.18 -7.62 -39.50
C VAL A 744 15.41 -8.38 -38.42
N VAL A 745 16.10 -8.82 -37.37
CA VAL A 745 15.47 -9.32 -36.14
C VAL A 745 15.90 -8.44 -34.97
N LEU A 746 14.92 -7.89 -34.26
CA LEU A 746 15.10 -7.29 -32.95
C LEU A 746 14.74 -8.33 -31.89
N ASN A 747 15.77 -9.00 -31.34
CA ASN A 747 15.57 -10.16 -30.47
C ASN A 747 15.65 -9.81 -28.99
N SER A 748 14.72 -10.39 -28.21
CA SER A 748 14.69 -10.33 -26.74
C SER A 748 14.44 -11.70 -26.09
N LEU A 749 14.35 -12.77 -26.88
CA LEU A 749 14.12 -14.15 -26.42
C LEU A 749 15.47 -14.87 -26.30
N ALA A 750 15.49 -16.00 -25.60
CA ALA A 750 16.72 -16.77 -25.30
C ALA A 750 16.59 -18.23 -25.73
N GLY A 751 17.71 -18.94 -25.82
CA GLY A 751 17.77 -20.36 -26.16
C GLY A 751 17.40 -20.63 -27.62
N ASP A 752 16.65 -21.70 -27.86
CA ASP A 752 16.25 -22.17 -29.20
C ASP A 752 15.50 -21.10 -30.03
N PHE A 753 14.91 -20.09 -29.37
CA PHE A 753 14.27 -18.95 -30.04
C PHE A 753 15.28 -18.07 -30.79
N VAL A 754 16.50 -17.91 -30.26
CA VAL A 754 17.59 -17.20 -30.95
C VAL A 754 18.00 -17.98 -32.20
N ASP A 755 18.14 -19.29 -32.08
CA ASP A 755 18.54 -20.16 -33.20
C ASP A 755 17.47 -20.17 -34.31
N ALA A 756 16.19 -20.21 -33.95
CA ALA A 756 15.07 -20.08 -34.89
C ALA A 756 15.06 -18.71 -35.58
N SER A 757 15.36 -17.64 -34.84
CA SER A 757 15.47 -16.28 -35.38
C SER A 757 16.61 -16.16 -36.39
N LEU A 758 17.78 -16.73 -36.09
CA LEU A 758 18.93 -16.74 -36.99
C LEU A 758 18.66 -17.53 -38.27
N ARG A 759 17.91 -18.64 -38.20
CA ARG A 759 17.47 -19.39 -39.39
C ARG A 759 16.40 -18.68 -40.21
N LEU A 760 15.60 -17.80 -39.59
CA LEU A 760 14.56 -17.04 -40.27
C LEU A 760 15.11 -15.82 -41.03
N LEU A 761 16.33 -15.39 -40.75
CA LEU A 761 16.95 -14.28 -41.48
C LEU A 761 17.12 -14.58 -42.97
N ALA A 762 16.75 -13.61 -43.80
CA ALA A 762 17.07 -13.61 -45.22
C ALA A 762 18.60 -13.47 -45.43
N PRO A 763 19.16 -13.87 -46.58
CA PRO A 763 20.56 -13.64 -46.89
C PRO A 763 20.94 -12.14 -46.80
N GLY A 764 21.98 -11.82 -46.04
CA GLY A 764 22.36 -10.45 -45.68
C GLY A 764 21.63 -9.91 -44.45
N GLY A 765 20.86 -10.76 -43.76
CA GLY A 765 20.04 -10.37 -42.62
C GLY A 765 20.86 -9.99 -41.38
N ARG A 766 20.26 -9.19 -40.50
CA ARG A 766 20.91 -8.65 -39.29
C ARG A 766 20.08 -8.98 -38.04
N LEU A 767 20.71 -9.51 -37.00
CA LEU A 767 20.09 -9.70 -35.69
C LEU A 767 20.74 -8.76 -34.68
N VAL A 768 19.91 -7.90 -34.08
CA VAL A 768 20.29 -7.06 -32.95
C VAL A 768 19.66 -7.59 -31.67
N GLU A 769 20.51 -7.95 -30.72
CA GLU A 769 20.16 -8.68 -29.49
C GLU A 769 20.11 -7.71 -28.30
N MET A 770 18.95 -7.59 -27.67
CA MET A 770 18.80 -6.86 -26.39
C MET A 770 18.79 -7.80 -25.18
N GLY A 771 18.65 -9.12 -25.40
CA GLY A 771 18.73 -10.12 -24.34
C GLY A 771 20.12 -10.16 -23.70
N LYS A 772 20.16 -10.33 -22.37
CA LYS A 772 21.41 -10.37 -21.59
C LYS A 772 21.80 -11.78 -21.13
N THR A 773 20.84 -12.69 -21.13
CA THR A 773 21.00 -14.02 -20.53
C THR A 773 21.66 -15.04 -21.47
N ASP A 774 21.55 -14.84 -22.79
CA ASP A 774 21.98 -15.81 -23.82
C ASP A 774 22.71 -15.11 -24.99
N VAL A 775 23.60 -14.18 -24.67
CA VAL A 775 24.41 -13.46 -25.68
C VAL A 775 25.38 -14.44 -26.36
N ARG A 776 25.40 -14.43 -27.69
CA ARG A 776 26.25 -15.29 -28.52
C ARG A 776 27.51 -14.57 -28.96
N ASP A 777 28.53 -15.35 -29.33
CA ASP A 777 29.75 -14.82 -29.94
C ASP A 777 29.48 -14.45 -31.41
N PRO A 778 29.66 -13.18 -31.84
CA PRO A 778 29.39 -12.76 -33.21
C PRO A 778 30.19 -13.54 -34.27
N GLU A 779 31.44 -13.91 -33.98
CA GLU A 779 32.28 -14.67 -34.92
C GLU A 779 31.78 -16.10 -35.09
N GLN A 780 31.33 -16.74 -34.01
CA GLN A 780 30.68 -18.06 -34.06
C GLN A 780 29.36 -18.01 -34.84
N VAL A 781 28.50 -17.02 -34.59
CA VAL A 781 27.23 -16.89 -35.33
C VAL A 781 27.46 -16.74 -36.83
N THR A 782 28.43 -15.93 -37.24
CA THR A 782 28.77 -15.74 -38.65
C THR A 782 29.29 -17.03 -39.30
N ARG A 783 30.01 -17.87 -38.54
CA ARG A 783 30.49 -19.18 -39.02
C ARG A 783 29.35 -20.19 -39.20
N ASP A 784 28.43 -20.24 -38.24
CA ASP A 784 27.34 -21.21 -38.23
C ASP A 784 26.19 -20.79 -39.16
N HIS A 785 26.03 -19.48 -39.39
CA HIS A 785 25.02 -18.89 -40.26
C HIS A 785 25.65 -17.94 -41.28
N PRO A 786 26.28 -18.44 -42.35
CA PRO A 786 27.03 -17.61 -43.32
C PRO A 786 26.16 -16.62 -44.11
N GLY A 787 24.84 -16.74 -44.05
CA GLY A 787 23.89 -15.78 -44.62
C GLY A 787 23.61 -14.57 -43.73
N VAL A 788 24.06 -14.57 -42.48
CA VAL A 788 23.85 -13.47 -41.51
C VAL A 788 24.98 -12.45 -41.67
N ALA A 789 24.61 -11.20 -41.95
CA ALA A 789 25.55 -10.10 -42.11
C ALA A 789 25.98 -9.49 -40.77
N LEU A 790 25.12 -9.54 -39.76
CA LEU A 790 25.38 -8.98 -38.43
C LEU A 790 24.66 -9.78 -37.35
N TYR A 791 25.40 -10.12 -36.30
CA TYR A 791 24.85 -10.41 -34.98
C TYR A 791 25.49 -9.44 -34.00
N GLN A 792 24.68 -8.62 -33.32
CA GLN A 792 25.18 -7.65 -32.37
C GLN A 792 24.30 -7.57 -31.12
N ALA A 793 24.84 -7.99 -29.99
CA ALA A 793 24.30 -7.63 -28.69
C ALA A 793 24.70 -6.19 -28.33
N TYR A 794 23.76 -5.43 -27.76
CA TYR A 794 23.99 -4.01 -27.46
C TYR A 794 23.35 -3.57 -26.14
N GLU A 795 23.84 -2.45 -25.61
CA GLU A 795 23.14 -1.65 -24.60
C GLU A 795 22.95 -0.22 -25.09
N LEU A 796 21.84 0.39 -24.72
CA LEU A 796 21.55 1.79 -25.07
C LEU A 796 22.66 2.77 -24.63
N ARG A 797 23.32 2.51 -23.49
CA ARG A 797 24.39 3.39 -22.99
C ARG A 797 25.61 3.44 -23.91
N GLU A 798 25.80 2.44 -24.77
CA GLU A 798 26.91 2.39 -25.74
C GLU A 798 26.80 3.48 -26.82
N ALA A 799 25.60 4.04 -27.04
CA ALA A 799 25.40 5.13 -28.00
C ALA A 799 26.14 6.42 -27.58
N GLY A 800 26.36 6.62 -26.28
CA GLY A 800 26.94 7.85 -25.73
C GLY A 800 25.94 9.00 -25.62
N GLU A 801 26.26 9.98 -24.77
CA GLU A 801 25.34 11.06 -24.40
C GLU A 801 24.97 11.96 -25.58
N ASP A 802 25.94 12.30 -26.44
CA ASP A 802 25.72 13.18 -27.58
C ASP A 802 24.77 12.54 -28.60
N ARG A 803 24.93 11.24 -28.87
CA ARG A 803 24.04 10.52 -29.80
C ARG A 803 22.63 10.35 -29.21
N ILE A 804 22.53 10.14 -27.90
CA ILE A 804 21.23 10.07 -27.21
C ILE A 804 20.48 11.40 -27.33
N GLN A 805 21.18 12.52 -27.19
CA GLN A 805 20.60 13.84 -27.41
C GLN A 805 20.05 14.00 -28.83
N GLU A 806 20.80 13.58 -29.85
CA GLU A 806 20.36 13.60 -31.26
C GLU A 806 19.13 12.71 -31.48
N MET A 807 19.14 11.49 -30.93
CA MET A 807 17.99 10.58 -31.01
C MET A 807 16.75 11.17 -30.35
N PHE A 808 16.89 11.83 -29.20
CA PHE A 808 15.77 12.51 -28.54
C PHE A 808 15.23 13.67 -29.36
N ALA A 809 16.08 14.49 -29.99
CA ALA A 809 15.64 15.56 -30.86
C ALA A 809 14.82 15.03 -32.04
N ASP A 810 15.24 13.90 -32.62
CA ASP A 810 14.48 13.20 -33.66
C ASP A 810 13.13 12.68 -33.15
N LEU A 811 13.13 11.95 -32.04
CA LEU A 811 11.92 11.37 -31.45
C LEU A 811 10.91 12.46 -31.07
N THR A 812 11.37 13.55 -30.46
CA THR A 812 10.53 14.69 -30.07
C THR A 812 9.79 15.27 -31.27
N ARG A 813 10.49 15.43 -32.41
CA ARG A 813 9.88 15.87 -33.66
C ARG A 813 8.85 14.87 -34.18
N LEU A 814 9.14 13.57 -34.12
CA LEU A 814 8.21 12.53 -34.60
C LEU A 814 6.93 12.47 -33.75
N PHE A 815 7.04 12.61 -32.43
CA PHE A 815 5.89 12.74 -31.53
C PHE A 815 5.09 14.01 -31.82
N ALA A 816 5.77 15.15 -32.02
CA ALA A 816 5.11 16.42 -32.33
C ALA A 816 4.31 16.36 -33.65
N THR A 817 4.76 15.58 -34.65
CA THR A 817 4.02 15.37 -35.90
C THR A 817 2.91 14.31 -35.79
N GLY A 818 2.76 13.64 -34.65
CA GLY A 818 1.83 12.52 -34.46
C GLY A 818 2.23 11.24 -35.20
N ALA A 819 3.46 11.16 -35.69
CA ALA A 819 4.00 9.98 -36.38
C ALA A 819 4.27 8.82 -35.42
N LEU A 820 4.57 9.16 -34.16
CA LEU A 820 4.67 8.24 -33.04
C LEU A 820 3.66 8.63 -31.96
N ARG A 821 3.25 7.66 -31.14
CA ARG A 821 2.34 7.86 -30.01
C ARG A 821 2.95 7.26 -28.73
N PRO A 822 2.71 7.87 -27.56
CA PRO A 822 3.08 7.27 -26.27
C PRO A 822 2.57 5.83 -26.15
N LEU A 823 3.28 5.03 -25.36
CA LEU A 823 2.87 3.65 -25.12
C LEU A 823 1.67 3.62 -24.16
N PRO A 824 0.79 2.60 -24.27
CA PRO A 824 -0.13 2.28 -23.19
C PRO A 824 0.65 2.04 -21.90
N THR A 825 0.19 2.61 -20.79
CA THR A 825 0.84 2.49 -19.49
C THR A 825 -0.03 1.79 -18.48
N VAL A 826 0.59 0.94 -17.65
CA VAL A 826 -0.01 0.44 -16.42
C VAL A 826 0.73 1.07 -15.25
N THR A 827 0.01 1.78 -14.40
CA THR A 827 0.58 2.63 -13.35
C THR A 827 0.42 2.02 -11.98
N TRP A 828 1.49 2.07 -11.20
CA TRP A 828 1.46 1.79 -9.76
C TRP A 828 2.02 2.97 -8.99
N ASP A 829 1.55 3.16 -7.76
CA ASP A 829 2.27 3.98 -6.80
C ASP A 829 3.59 3.26 -6.43
N VAL A 830 4.70 4.00 -6.27
CA VAL A 830 6.00 3.42 -5.91
C VAL A 830 5.96 2.67 -4.57
N HIS A 831 5.04 3.00 -3.66
CA HIS A 831 4.82 2.23 -2.44
C HIS A 831 4.33 0.79 -2.72
N GLN A 832 3.74 0.56 -3.90
CA GLN A 832 3.31 -0.76 -4.38
C GLN A 832 4.32 -1.39 -5.35
N ALA A 833 5.58 -0.92 -5.37
CA ALA A 833 6.59 -1.40 -6.32
C ALA A 833 6.78 -2.92 -6.28
N ARG A 834 6.65 -3.58 -5.13
CA ARG A 834 6.75 -5.04 -5.02
C ARG A 834 5.77 -5.75 -5.97
N ASP A 835 4.53 -5.28 -6.04
CA ASP A 835 3.52 -5.86 -6.94
C ASP A 835 3.78 -5.52 -8.40
N ALA A 836 4.23 -4.30 -8.69
CA ALA A 836 4.62 -3.91 -10.04
C ALA A 836 5.77 -4.77 -10.58
N PHE A 837 6.78 -5.07 -9.75
CA PHE A 837 7.90 -5.95 -10.10
C PHE A 837 7.44 -7.40 -10.32
N ARG A 838 6.58 -7.95 -9.45
CA ARG A 838 5.99 -9.29 -9.65
C ARG A 838 5.16 -9.34 -10.93
N HIS A 839 4.36 -8.31 -11.21
CA HIS A 839 3.54 -8.21 -12.41
C HIS A 839 4.40 -8.16 -13.68
N MET A 840 5.52 -7.44 -13.64
CA MET A 840 6.51 -7.44 -14.73
C MET A 840 7.16 -8.80 -14.91
N ALA A 841 7.61 -9.44 -13.82
CA ALA A 841 8.27 -10.76 -13.85
C ALA A 841 7.38 -11.85 -14.46
N GLN A 842 6.07 -11.77 -14.24
CA GLN A 842 5.07 -12.68 -14.84
C GLN A 842 4.74 -12.35 -16.31
N ALA A 843 5.33 -11.29 -16.87
CA ALA A 843 5.11 -10.82 -18.24
C ALA A 843 3.63 -10.58 -18.59
N LYS A 844 2.80 -10.17 -17.62
CA LYS A 844 1.36 -9.94 -17.81
C LYS A 844 1.02 -8.62 -18.49
N HIS A 845 1.83 -7.58 -18.29
CA HIS A 845 1.57 -6.22 -18.77
C HIS A 845 1.50 -6.08 -20.31
N TYR A 846 0.68 -5.13 -20.76
CA TYR A 846 0.62 -4.63 -22.14
C TYR A 846 1.20 -3.22 -22.18
N GLY A 847 2.14 -2.94 -23.10
CA GLY A 847 2.83 -1.66 -23.14
C GLY A 847 3.90 -1.52 -22.06
N LYS A 848 3.83 -0.47 -21.25
CA LYS A 848 4.87 -0.09 -20.28
C LYS A 848 4.33 -0.01 -18.86
N ILE A 849 5.11 -0.49 -17.89
CA ILE A 849 4.80 -0.27 -16.47
C ILE A 849 5.48 1.04 -16.02
N VAL A 850 4.73 1.88 -15.31
CA VAL A 850 5.22 3.16 -14.78
C VAL A 850 4.93 3.22 -13.28
N LEU A 851 5.95 3.59 -12.50
CA LEU A 851 5.80 3.91 -11.09
C LEU A 851 5.58 5.41 -10.95
N THR A 852 4.49 5.80 -10.30
CA THR A 852 4.23 7.18 -9.89
C THR A 852 4.92 7.43 -8.55
N VAL A 853 5.52 8.59 -8.41
CA VAL A 853 6.24 9.00 -7.20
C VAL A 853 5.38 10.03 -6.47
N PRO A 854 4.94 9.75 -5.23
CA PRO A 854 4.14 10.67 -4.45
C PRO A 854 4.87 11.99 -4.24
N ARG A 855 4.11 13.09 -4.31
CA ARG A 855 4.62 14.43 -4.08
C ARG A 855 4.14 14.93 -2.72
N ALA A 856 5.04 15.55 -1.97
CA ALA A 856 4.65 16.24 -0.74
C ALA A 856 3.76 17.46 -1.06
N TRP A 857 2.79 17.73 -0.19
CA TRP A 857 1.97 18.94 -0.32
C TRP A 857 2.82 20.17 -0.05
N ASN A 858 2.84 21.10 -1.00
CA ASN A 858 3.60 22.34 -0.86
C ASN A 858 2.89 23.32 0.10
N PRO A 859 3.47 23.67 1.27
CA PRO A 859 2.85 24.61 2.21
C PRO A 859 2.64 26.02 1.67
N HIS A 860 3.40 26.39 0.63
CA HIS A 860 3.31 27.68 -0.07
C HIS A 860 2.42 27.64 -1.32
N GLY A 861 1.91 26.45 -1.69
CA GLY A 861 0.90 26.29 -2.73
C GLY A 861 -0.52 26.49 -2.19
N THR A 862 -1.45 26.69 -3.11
CA THR A 862 -2.88 26.80 -2.79
C THR A 862 -3.51 25.41 -2.74
N VAL A 863 -4.34 25.16 -1.71
CA VAL A 863 -5.22 23.98 -1.63
C VAL A 863 -6.67 24.41 -1.88
N LEU A 864 -7.30 23.82 -2.91
CA LEU A 864 -8.73 23.98 -3.17
C LEU A 864 -9.53 22.97 -2.35
N ILE A 865 -10.51 23.42 -1.58
CA ILE A 865 -11.47 22.55 -0.88
C ILE A 865 -12.89 22.87 -1.37
N THR A 866 -13.50 21.96 -2.14
CA THR A 866 -14.92 22.07 -2.50
C THR A 866 -15.80 21.65 -1.33
N GLY A 867 -16.92 22.35 -1.13
CA GLY A 867 -17.68 22.21 0.11
C GLY A 867 -16.86 22.68 1.33
N GLY A 868 -15.88 23.55 1.13
CA GLY A 868 -14.89 23.94 2.14
C GLY A 868 -15.47 24.66 3.36
N THR A 869 -16.68 25.23 3.24
CA THR A 869 -17.41 25.83 4.37
C THR A 869 -18.38 24.84 5.05
N GLY A 870 -18.47 23.60 4.58
CA GLY A 870 -19.24 22.53 5.21
C GLY A 870 -18.50 21.92 6.41
N THR A 871 -19.17 21.03 7.14
CA THR A 871 -18.60 20.42 8.37
C THR A 871 -17.26 19.75 8.13
N LEU A 872 -17.19 18.81 7.17
CA LEU A 872 -15.95 18.09 6.84
C LEU A 872 -14.89 19.02 6.25
N GLY A 873 -15.28 19.88 5.31
CA GLY A 873 -14.36 20.85 4.69
C GLY A 873 -13.73 21.80 5.71
N GLY A 874 -14.51 22.28 6.69
CA GLY A 874 -14.01 23.14 7.76
C GLY A 874 -13.11 22.42 8.77
N ILE A 875 -13.37 21.14 9.08
CA ILE A 875 -12.47 20.32 9.91
C ILE A 875 -11.14 20.11 9.17
N LEU A 876 -11.21 19.71 7.90
CA LEU A 876 -10.04 19.51 7.05
C LEU A 876 -9.21 20.79 6.92
N ALA A 877 -9.85 21.93 6.64
CA ALA A 877 -9.15 23.21 6.52
C ALA A 877 -8.34 23.55 7.78
N ARG A 878 -8.93 23.35 8.98
CA ARG A 878 -8.21 23.54 10.26
C ARG A 878 -7.05 22.56 10.39
N HIS A 879 -7.27 21.30 10.05
CA HIS A 879 -6.24 20.27 10.12
C HIS A 879 -5.05 20.59 9.20
N LEU A 880 -5.31 21.00 7.96
CA LEU A 880 -4.28 21.38 7.00
C LEU A 880 -3.44 22.58 7.47
N VAL A 881 -4.06 23.58 8.10
CA VAL A 881 -3.33 24.76 8.60
C VAL A 881 -2.52 24.43 9.86
N THR A 882 -3.13 23.69 10.81
CA THR A 882 -2.55 23.48 12.15
C THR A 882 -1.57 22.32 12.22
N ARG A 883 -1.80 21.24 11.46
CA ARG A 883 -0.95 20.04 11.48
C ARG A 883 0.00 19.97 10.29
N HIS A 884 -0.45 20.37 9.10
CA HIS A 884 0.36 20.31 7.87
C HIS A 884 0.96 21.65 7.45
N GLY A 885 0.69 22.73 8.19
CA GLY A 885 1.30 24.03 7.95
C GLY A 885 0.90 24.72 6.64
N MET A 886 -0.19 24.28 5.98
CA MET A 886 -0.67 24.88 4.74
C MET A 886 -1.04 26.35 4.95
N ARG A 887 -0.64 27.23 4.01
CA ARG A 887 -0.82 28.68 4.15
C ARG A 887 -1.81 29.31 3.19
N HIS A 888 -2.11 28.70 2.05
CA HIS A 888 -3.04 29.30 1.08
C HIS A 888 -4.21 28.34 0.85
N LEU A 889 -5.42 28.76 1.22
CA LEU A 889 -6.64 27.96 1.08
C LEU A 889 -7.65 28.67 0.18
N LEU A 890 -8.21 27.91 -0.77
CA LEU A 890 -9.36 28.30 -1.56
C LEU A 890 -10.56 27.43 -1.17
N LEU A 891 -11.49 28.00 -0.41
CA LEU A 891 -12.70 27.32 0.03
C LEU A 891 -13.85 27.67 -0.91
N THR A 892 -14.46 26.66 -1.53
CA THR A 892 -15.55 26.88 -2.49
C THR A 892 -16.86 26.24 -2.05
N GLY A 893 -17.96 26.84 -2.47
CA GLY A 893 -19.31 26.27 -2.37
C GLY A 893 -20.33 27.22 -2.98
N ARG A 894 -21.54 26.72 -3.29
CA ARG A 894 -22.59 27.48 -4.02
C ARG A 894 -22.91 28.86 -3.43
N ARG A 895 -22.87 29.00 -2.10
CA ARG A 895 -23.15 30.27 -1.39
C ARG A 895 -21.90 31.11 -1.12
N GLY A 896 -20.71 30.54 -1.29
CA GLY A 896 -19.44 31.22 -1.03
C GLY A 896 -19.39 31.92 0.33
N PRO A 897 -18.98 33.22 0.38
CA PRO A 897 -18.93 34.01 1.61
C PRO A 897 -20.27 34.12 2.37
N ASP A 898 -21.40 33.95 1.67
CA ASP A 898 -22.74 34.04 2.26
C ASP A 898 -23.18 32.74 2.94
N ALA A 899 -22.35 31.69 2.91
CA ALA A 899 -22.65 30.46 3.64
C ALA A 899 -22.60 30.71 5.17
N PRO A 900 -23.55 30.13 5.95
CA PRO A 900 -23.54 30.25 7.40
C PRO A 900 -22.21 29.79 8.00
N GLY A 901 -21.58 30.64 8.81
CA GLY A 901 -20.30 30.35 9.47
C GLY A 901 -19.05 30.55 8.60
N ALA A 902 -19.18 30.88 7.31
CA ALA A 902 -18.03 31.04 6.42
C ALA A 902 -17.08 32.19 6.84
N ALA A 903 -17.64 33.34 7.23
CA ALA A 903 -16.85 34.47 7.73
C ALA A 903 -16.07 34.09 9.01
N ALA A 904 -16.73 33.43 9.96
CA ALA A 904 -16.09 32.98 11.20
C ALA A 904 -14.96 31.97 10.94
N LEU A 905 -15.20 30.99 10.05
CA LEU A 905 -14.17 30.02 9.64
C LEU A 905 -12.97 30.70 8.97
N ARG A 906 -13.21 31.63 8.04
CA ARG A 906 -12.14 32.39 7.38
C ARG A 906 -11.32 33.16 8.39
N ASP A 907 -11.98 33.90 9.28
CA ASP A 907 -11.32 34.76 10.27
C ASP A 907 -10.50 33.91 11.27
N GLU A 908 -11.00 32.75 11.67
CA GLU A 908 -10.28 31.76 12.49
C GLU A 908 -9.02 31.23 11.79
N LEU A 909 -9.15 30.74 10.55
CA LEU A 909 -8.02 30.22 9.79
C LEU A 909 -6.98 31.31 9.50
N THR A 910 -7.43 32.55 9.30
CA THR A 910 -6.55 33.71 9.13
C THR A 910 -5.78 34.02 10.42
N ALA A 911 -6.45 33.94 11.58
CA ALA A 911 -5.79 34.09 12.87
C ALA A 911 -4.77 32.96 13.14
N LEU A 912 -4.96 31.79 12.55
CA LEU A 912 -4.00 30.66 12.56
C LEU A 912 -2.86 30.80 11.54
N GLY A 913 -2.81 31.91 10.79
CA GLY A 913 -1.72 32.25 9.88
C GLY A 913 -1.91 31.79 8.43
N ALA A 914 -3.12 31.44 8.01
CA ALA A 914 -3.43 31.11 6.62
C ALA A 914 -4.06 32.32 5.87
N GLU A 915 -3.78 32.43 4.58
CA GLU A 915 -4.52 33.27 3.65
C GLU A 915 -5.69 32.47 3.06
N VAL A 916 -6.91 32.90 3.34
CA VAL A 916 -8.12 32.14 2.99
C VAL A 916 -9.03 32.92 2.05
N THR A 917 -9.22 32.39 0.85
CA THR A 917 -10.21 32.87 -0.10
C THR A 917 -11.46 32.01 -0.01
N VAL A 918 -12.62 32.62 0.24
CA VAL A 918 -13.92 31.93 0.16
C VAL A 918 -14.63 32.40 -1.10
N ALA A 919 -14.88 31.51 -2.05
CA ALA A 919 -15.48 31.83 -3.35
C ALA A 919 -16.84 31.13 -3.54
N ALA A 920 -17.80 31.87 -4.09
CA ALA A 920 -19.06 31.29 -4.56
C ALA A 920 -18.81 30.57 -5.88
N CYS A 921 -18.90 29.25 -5.86
CA CYS A 921 -18.67 28.40 -7.03
C CYS A 921 -19.45 27.11 -6.86
N ASP A 922 -20.24 26.76 -7.87
CA ASP A 922 -20.75 25.40 -8.04
C ASP A 922 -19.71 24.58 -8.82
N ALA A 923 -19.12 23.55 -8.21
CA ALA A 923 -18.12 22.72 -8.89
C ALA A 923 -18.75 21.84 -10.00
N ALA A 924 -20.07 21.64 -9.96
CA ALA A 924 -20.80 20.97 -11.05
C ALA A 924 -20.99 21.89 -12.27
N ASP A 925 -20.71 23.19 -12.16
CA ASP A 925 -20.70 24.14 -13.27
C ASP A 925 -19.25 24.33 -13.76
N ALA A 926 -18.97 23.87 -14.98
CA ALA A 926 -17.63 23.88 -15.55
C ALA A 926 -17.07 25.31 -15.72
N ASP A 927 -17.93 26.28 -16.06
CA ASP A 927 -17.50 27.65 -16.34
C ASP A 927 -17.20 28.40 -15.02
N GLN A 928 -18.03 28.20 -14.00
CA GLN A 928 -17.76 28.74 -12.66
C GLN A 928 -16.48 28.18 -12.07
N LEU A 929 -16.26 26.86 -12.21
CA LEU A 929 -15.04 26.23 -11.70
C LEU A 929 -13.81 26.72 -12.46
N ALA A 930 -13.86 26.81 -13.79
CA ALA A 930 -12.76 27.34 -14.59
C ALA A 930 -12.42 28.78 -14.21
N ALA A 931 -13.42 29.65 -14.04
CA ALA A 931 -13.21 31.03 -13.59
C ALA A 931 -12.58 31.10 -12.19
N THR A 932 -13.00 30.21 -11.28
CA THR A 932 -12.47 30.14 -9.92
C THR A 932 -11.01 29.67 -9.90
N LEU A 933 -10.67 28.66 -10.71
CA LEU A 933 -9.30 28.17 -10.85
C LEU A 933 -8.38 29.22 -11.49
N ALA A 934 -8.86 29.96 -12.49
CA ALA A 934 -8.10 31.03 -13.13
C ALA A 934 -7.80 32.22 -12.21
N ALA A 935 -8.55 32.38 -11.12
CA ALA A 935 -8.34 33.42 -10.13
C ALA A 935 -7.25 33.07 -9.09
N VAL A 936 -6.72 31.84 -9.09
CA VAL A 936 -5.64 31.43 -8.18
C VAL A 936 -4.35 32.21 -8.52
N PRO A 937 -3.71 32.88 -7.55
CA PRO A 937 -2.50 33.66 -7.82
C PRO A 937 -1.34 32.80 -8.35
N ALA A 938 -0.67 33.25 -9.41
CA ALA A 938 0.50 32.55 -9.97
C ALA A 938 1.68 32.44 -8.99
N ALA A 939 1.76 33.34 -7.99
CA ALA A 939 2.76 33.27 -6.93
C ALA A 939 2.53 32.11 -5.94
N HIS A 940 1.28 31.64 -5.83
CA HIS A 940 0.85 30.56 -4.95
C HIS A 940 -0.03 29.58 -5.76
N PRO A 941 0.57 28.84 -6.70
CA PRO A 941 -0.18 28.03 -7.65
C PRO A 941 -1.01 26.96 -6.92
N LEU A 942 -2.08 26.49 -7.55
CA LEU A 942 -2.86 25.36 -7.04
C LEU A 942 -1.99 24.10 -7.06
N THR A 943 -1.80 23.48 -5.89
CA THR A 943 -0.96 22.28 -5.74
C THR A 943 -1.71 21.08 -5.18
N ALA A 944 -2.92 21.26 -4.64
CA ALA A 944 -3.76 20.15 -4.22
C ALA A 944 -5.25 20.52 -4.29
N VAL A 945 -6.08 19.50 -4.51
CA VAL A 945 -7.53 19.64 -4.55
C VAL A 945 -8.16 18.58 -3.66
N VAL A 946 -9.06 19.00 -2.79
CA VAL A 946 -9.92 18.10 -2.01
C VAL A 946 -11.38 18.38 -2.33
N HIS A 947 -12.04 17.40 -2.91
CA HIS A 947 -13.46 17.47 -3.21
C HIS A 947 -14.28 16.91 -2.04
N ALA A 948 -14.81 17.80 -1.19
CA ALA A 948 -15.67 17.44 -0.05
C ALA A 948 -17.12 17.92 -0.23
N ALA A 949 -17.48 18.39 -1.42
CA ALA A 949 -18.85 18.74 -1.75
C ALA A 949 -19.73 17.49 -1.89
N GLY A 950 -20.98 17.60 -1.46
CA GLY A 950 -21.96 16.54 -1.57
C GLY A 950 -23.34 17.03 -1.16
N THR A 951 -24.38 16.39 -1.69
CA THR A 951 -25.77 16.60 -1.30
C THR A 951 -26.37 15.22 -1.02
N LEU A 952 -27.16 15.11 0.04
CA LEU A 952 -27.89 13.90 0.40
C LEU A 952 -29.35 14.07 -0.03
N ASP A 953 -29.95 13.00 -0.56
CA ASP A 953 -31.37 12.92 -0.88
C ASP A 953 -31.84 11.46 -0.72
N ASP A 954 -31.82 10.98 0.52
CA ASP A 954 -32.09 9.57 0.85
C ASP A 954 -33.54 9.19 0.53
N GLY A 955 -33.74 7.95 0.08
CA GLY A 955 -35.04 7.40 -0.26
C GLY A 955 -34.96 5.92 -0.64
N ALA A 956 -36.05 5.18 -0.43
CA ALA A 956 -36.15 3.82 -0.92
C ALA A 956 -36.09 3.78 -2.46
N LEU A 957 -35.62 2.67 -3.02
CA LEU A 957 -35.31 2.54 -4.46
C LEU A 957 -36.53 2.86 -5.33
N GLU A 958 -37.74 2.48 -4.90
CA GLU A 958 -38.98 2.66 -5.66
C GLU A 958 -39.43 4.14 -5.72
N HIS A 959 -38.86 4.98 -4.84
CA HIS A 959 -39.15 6.41 -4.75
C HIS A 959 -38.05 7.28 -5.36
N LEU A 960 -37.02 6.67 -5.96
CA LEU A 960 -36.01 7.39 -6.70
C LEU A 960 -36.55 7.74 -8.08
N THR A 961 -36.24 8.96 -8.52
CA THR A 961 -36.56 9.47 -9.85
C THR A 961 -35.28 9.96 -10.51
N PRO A 962 -35.24 10.11 -11.84
CA PRO A 962 -34.10 10.69 -12.54
C PRO A 962 -33.66 12.05 -11.96
N ASP A 963 -34.61 12.91 -11.56
CA ASP A 963 -34.31 14.22 -10.95
C ASP A 963 -33.62 14.09 -9.57
N ARG A 964 -34.05 13.13 -8.75
CA ARG A 964 -33.43 12.85 -7.44
C ARG A 964 -32.04 12.21 -7.58
N LEU A 965 -31.83 11.38 -8.62
CA LEU A 965 -30.51 10.88 -8.98
C LEU A 965 -29.58 12.04 -9.38
N ARG A 966 -30.00 12.89 -10.32
CA ARG A 966 -29.23 14.03 -10.83
C ARG A 966 -28.83 15.00 -9.71
N THR A 967 -29.73 15.25 -8.76
CA THR A 967 -29.49 16.15 -7.61
C THR A 967 -28.29 15.72 -6.76
N VAL A 968 -28.04 14.41 -6.66
CA VAL A 968 -26.95 13.84 -5.87
C VAL A 968 -25.69 13.59 -6.70
N LEU A 969 -25.86 13.15 -7.95
CA LEU A 969 -24.76 12.89 -8.90
C LEU A 969 -24.01 14.16 -9.29
N ALA A 970 -24.71 15.23 -9.64
CA ALA A 970 -24.10 16.46 -10.15
C ALA A 970 -23.00 17.03 -9.22
N PRO A 971 -23.23 17.26 -7.91
CA PRO A 971 -22.20 17.82 -7.03
C PRO A 971 -21.01 16.87 -6.76
N LYS A 972 -21.09 15.58 -7.16
CA LYS A 972 -20.03 14.58 -6.98
C LYS A 972 -19.38 14.19 -8.30
N ALA A 973 -20.11 13.51 -9.18
CA ALA A 973 -19.60 12.96 -10.43
C ALA A 973 -19.24 14.05 -11.45
N ASP A 974 -20.14 15.02 -11.71
CA ASP A 974 -19.83 16.11 -12.65
C ASP A 974 -18.72 17.00 -12.10
N ALA A 975 -18.77 17.33 -10.80
CA ALA A 975 -17.72 18.09 -10.16
C ALA A 975 -16.35 17.39 -10.21
N ALA A 976 -16.27 16.09 -9.92
CA ALA A 976 -15.03 15.32 -10.03
C ALA A 976 -14.50 15.31 -11.47
N ARG A 977 -15.38 15.12 -12.46
CA ARG A 977 -15.03 15.18 -13.89
C ARG A 977 -14.50 16.56 -14.28
N HIS A 978 -15.14 17.64 -13.84
CA HIS A 978 -14.70 19.00 -14.12
C HIS A 978 -13.38 19.33 -13.44
N LEU A 979 -13.21 18.97 -12.16
CA LEU A 979 -11.95 19.13 -11.44
C LEU A 979 -10.83 18.40 -12.17
N HIS A 980 -11.00 17.11 -12.46
CA HIS A 980 -10.01 16.33 -13.22
C HIS A 980 -9.65 17.00 -14.55
N ARG A 981 -10.65 17.36 -15.37
CA ARG A 981 -10.41 17.96 -16.69
C ARG A 981 -9.73 19.33 -16.61
N LEU A 982 -10.14 20.18 -15.68
CA LEU A 982 -9.61 21.55 -15.57
C LEU A 982 -8.27 21.62 -14.85
N THR A 983 -7.89 20.57 -14.11
CA THR A 983 -6.60 20.51 -13.41
C THR A 983 -5.63 19.47 -13.98
N ARG A 984 -5.97 18.76 -15.06
CA ARG A 984 -5.12 17.68 -15.62
C ARG A 984 -3.72 18.13 -16.03
N ASP A 985 -3.58 19.38 -16.44
CA ASP A 985 -2.31 19.96 -16.89
C ASP A 985 -1.55 20.65 -15.76
N LEU A 986 -2.11 20.67 -14.55
CA LEU A 986 -1.46 21.21 -13.36
C LEU A 986 -0.62 20.13 -12.66
N ASP A 987 0.51 20.54 -12.11
CA ASP A 987 1.39 19.68 -11.31
C ASP A 987 0.86 19.53 -9.87
N LEU A 988 -0.34 18.97 -9.73
CA LEU A 988 -0.97 18.70 -8.43
C LEU A 988 -0.22 17.59 -7.70
N ALA A 989 -0.03 17.75 -6.39
CA ALA A 989 0.36 16.67 -5.51
C ALA A 989 -0.76 15.63 -5.39
N ASP A 990 -2.01 16.08 -5.20
CA ASP A 990 -3.16 15.19 -5.08
C ASP A 990 -4.47 15.82 -5.57
N LEU A 991 -5.35 14.96 -6.07
CA LEU A 991 -6.79 15.20 -6.27
C LEU A 991 -7.55 14.19 -5.42
N VAL A 992 -8.00 14.60 -4.24
CA VAL A 992 -8.65 13.74 -3.26
C VAL A 992 -10.17 13.88 -3.36
N LEU A 993 -10.89 12.78 -3.60
CA LEU A 993 -12.35 12.75 -3.69
C LEU A 993 -12.94 12.12 -2.43
N PHE A 994 -13.71 12.89 -1.64
CA PHE A 994 -14.41 12.33 -0.49
C PHE A 994 -15.69 11.62 -0.96
N SER A 995 -15.67 10.30 -0.87
CA SER A 995 -16.82 9.43 -1.09
C SER A 995 -17.49 9.06 0.25
N ALA A 996 -18.37 8.06 0.22
CA ALA A 996 -19.00 7.54 1.41
C ALA A 996 -18.96 6.01 1.45
N GLY A 997 -18.91 5.44 2.65
CA GLY A 997 -18.99 3.99 2.85
C GLY A 997 -20.25 3.36 2.21
N ALA A 998 -21.33 4.14 2.03
CA ALA A 998 -22.54 3.69 1.34
C ALA A 998 -22.29 3.15 -0.09
N GLY A 999 -21.33 3.71 -0.85
CA GLY A 999 -20.95 3.20 -2.17
C GLY A 999 -20.21 1.85 -2.13
N VAL A 1000 -19.69 1.47 -0.95
CA VAL A 1000 -19.02 0.20 -0.73
C VAL A 1000 -19.96 -0.82 -0.10
N PHE A 1001 -20.63 -0.46 1.00
CA PHE A 1001 -21.52 -1.34 1.76
C PHE A 1001 -22.90 -1.55 1.11
N GLY A 1002 -23.37 -0.57 0.32
CA GLY A 1002 -24.73 -0.59 -0.22
C GLY A 1002 -25.79 -0.33 0.85
N ASN A 1003 -25.70 0.80 1.56
CA ASN A 1003 -26.69 1.14 2.59
C ASN A 1003 -28.09 1.25 2.00
N ALA A 1004 -29.08 0.60 2.62
CA ALA A 1004 -30.47 0.70 2.20
C ALA A 1004 -30.97 2.16 2.29
N GLY A 1005 -31.63 2.63 1.23
CA GLY A 1005 -32.20 3.98 1.16
C GLY A 1005 -31.24 5.04 0.62
N GLN A 1006 -30.04 4.65 0.20
CA GLN A 1006 -29.01 5.58 -0.29
C GLN A 1006 -28.53 5.25 -1.70
N ALA A 1007 -29.36 4.62 -2.53
CA ALA A 1007 -28.92 4.10 -3.84
C ALA A 1007 -28.40 5.19 -4.78
N ASN A 1008 -29.04 6.38 -4.79
CA ASN A 1008 -28.56 7.54 -5.54
C ASN A 1008 -27.22 8.09 -5.02
N TYR A 1009 -27.01 8.10 -3.70
CA TYR A 1009 -25.76 8.55 -3.07
C TYR A 1009 -24.63 7.51 -3.13
N ALA A 1010 -24.97 6.23 -3.21
CA ALA A 1010 -24.04 5.14 -3.42
C ALA A 1010 -23.56 5.08 -4.88
N ALA A 1011 -24.42 5.45 -5.83
CA ALA A 1011 -24.08 5.57 -7.25
C ALA A 1011 -23.16 6.76 -7.58
N ALA A 1012 -23.23 7.83 -6.77
CA ALA A 1012 -22.51 9.09 -6.95
C ALA A 1012 -21.17 9.12 -6.23
#